data_AF-A0A6S7BDT7-F1
#
_entry.id   AF-A0A6S7BDT7-F1
#
_cell.length_a   1.000
_cell.length_b   1.000
_cell.length_c   1.000
_cell.angle_alpha   90.00
_cell.angle_beta   90.00
_cell.angle_gamma   90.00
#
_symmetry.space_group_name_H-M   'P 1'
#
loop_
_entity.id
_entity.type
_entity.pdbx_description
1 polymer ?
#
loop_
_entity_poly.entity_id
_entity_poly.type
_entity_poly.pdbx_seq_one_letter_code
_entity_poly.pdbx_strand_id
1 'polypeptide(L)'
;MKIRGFRIELGEIEAKLAQHEGVKDAVVMAREDAPGDKRLVAYYTAQEENAGAEAEDLRAHLQAQLPAYMVPAAYVRLDSLPLTPNGKLDRRALPEPEADAYATRGYAAPQGELEETLGRLWCEVLGVERVGRHDHFFELGGHSLLAVRLISQVRQRLDVELAVGELFAHQSVASMASMLQGRTPDTQRRDTIVPVRTGGTQRPLFLMHEFTGLDLYFPALAAHIDPDIPVYGLSGIPWGETQLQTFGGVLAYEIAMQLVGQDEEVEFVGLIDTSLPKLVENDKSRWLPQSAHKRILLEKCDIFWKRQAPAETDIEPIVRTLSGLRADVGSVDFDGLVRRCREKGVLHPELAAYSAGELWQYVDREVAHGHALANYTVFPISVPVHVFVAEERREDAPPLTGSLGWDEVLPWARLHCVTVPGDHLTMMEAPHVQALGRAISEAVCTITARQIPVLSEMSYQPLVTIQNGGAGHAPVFCVPGAGGSVTGFVGLADTLGPAWPMHGLQPRGLDGALVPYSSVEAAAEANLKAIDAVQSDGPIHLIGHSFGGWVVFEMASRLLARGRIVASLTLIDSEAPGGDGMVGKPYTATGVLERLVEAMQLAAGESFGIDAAVLRAQDDAGQMRQLHSGMVRVGMLPQRSTPDAMRGPARVFGTALRTIYLPRHPYTGPVRLVVVDDPALDVASNQLAQRETIEGWRRHAPNLCVWHVPGNHFTVLKAPHVQELAVWWRTAFEGRSEQEVANESM
;
A
#
# COMPACT_ATOMS: atom_id res chain seq x y z
N MET A 1 9.68 37.27 11.75
CA MET A 1 8.75 37.37 12.91
C MET A 1 7.75 36.21 12.89
N LYS A 2 6.99 35.92 13.97
CA LYS A 2 5.98 34.84 13.95
C LYS A 2 4.53 35.37 13.93
N ILE A 3 3.71 34.86 13.02
CA ILE A 3 2.26 35.09 12.96
C ILE A 3 1.59 33.73 12.83
N ARG A 4 0.64 33.41 13.72
CA ARG A 4 -0.11 32.14 13.72
C ARG A 4 0.78 30.88 13.63
N GLY A 5 1.94 30.90 14.29
CA GLY A 5 2.91 29.78 14.32
C GLY A 5 3.98 29.80 13.23
N PHE A 6 3.76 30.51 12.12
CA PHE A 6 4.68 30.57 10.97
C PHE A 6 5.72 31.67 11.13
N ARG A 7 6.96 31.39 10.73
CA ARG A 7 8.00 32.42 10.61
C ARG A 7 7.83 33.15 9.27
N ILE A 8 7.67 34.46 9.33
CA ILE A 8 7.44 35.34 8.18
C ILE A 8 8.55 36.38 8.12
N GLU A 9 9.17 36.51 6.95
CA GLU A 9 10.17 37.53 6.64
C GLU A 9 9.52 38.64 5.81
N LEU A 10 9.24 39.79 6.44
CA LEU A 10 8.46 40.87 5.82
C LEU A 10 9.14 41.43 4.55
N GLY A 11 10.47 41.46 4.53
CA GLY A 11 11.26 41.94 3.40
C GLY A 11 11.09 41.11 2.13
N GLU A 12 10.73 39.82 2.24
CA GLU A 12 10.42 38.98 1.09
C GLU A 12 9.12 39.43 0.41
N ILE A 13 8.10 39.71 1.22
CA ILE A 13 6.80 40.21 0.73
C ILE A 13 6.98 41.59 0.09
N GLU A 14 7.76 42.47 0.73
CA GLU A 14 8.11 43.80 0.19
C GLU A 14 8.82 43.70 -1.16
N ALA A 15 9.81 42.81 -1.27
CA ALA A 15 10.55 42.61 -2.52
C ALA A 15 9.67 42.08 -3.66
N LYS A 16 8.66 41.26 -3.34
CA LYS A 16 7.69 40.73 -4.32
C LYS A 16 6.65 41.76 -4.74
N LEU A 17 6.21 42.62 -3.83
CA LEU A 17 5.37 43.77 -4.15
C LEU A 17 6.08 44.75 -5.07
N ALA A 18 7.36 45.02 -4.82
CA ALA A 18 8.18 45.91 -5.66
C ALA A 18 8.42 45.38 -7.09
N GLN A 19 8.10 44.12 -7.39
CA GLN A 19 8.18 43.55 -8.73
C GLN A 19 6.91 43.82 -9.57
N HIS A 20 5.83 44.30 -8.96
CA HIS A 20 4.60 44.63 -9.67
C HIS A 20 4.73 46.01 -10.35
N GLU A 21 4.42 46.09 -11.65
CA GLU A 21 4.63 47.31 -12.47
C GLU A 21 3.85 48.55 -12.00
N GLY A 22 2.86 48.37 -11.14
CA GLY A 22 2.09 49.46 -10.53
C GLY A 22 2.60 49.96 -9.17
N VAL A 23 3.62 49.32 -8.59
CA VAL A 23 4.13 49.63 -7.24
C VAL A 23 5.49 50.32 -7.33
N LYS A 24 5.60 51.50 -6.71
CA LYS A 24 6.86 52.26 -6.64
C LYS A 24 7.66 51.90 -5.39
N ASP A 25 7.05 52.00 -4.22
CA ASP A 25 7.63 51.61 -2.93
C ASP A 25 6.58 50.83 -2.13
N ALA A 26 7.01 49.79 -1.40
CA ALA A 26 6.14 48.97 -0.55
C ALA A 26 6.79 48.66 0.80
N VAL A 27 5.96 48.63 1.84
CA VAL A 27 6.33 48.27 3.21
C VAL A 27 5.26 47.34 3.76
N VAL A 28 5.67 46.25 4.40
CA VAL A 28 4.75 45.31 5.04
C VAL A 28 4.97 45.33 6.55
N MET A 29 3.88 45.34 7.30
CA MET A 29 3.92 45.23 8.76
C MET A 29 2.87 44.26 9.27
N ALA A 30 3.16 43.66 10.42
CA ALA A 30 2.14 42.98 11.19
C ALA A 30 1.45 43.98 12.10
N ARG A 31 0.13 44.09 11.98
CA ARG A 31 -0.74 44.92 12.81
C ARG A 31 -1.61 44.02 13.70
N GLU A 32 -1.95 44.49 14.89
CA GLU A 32 -2.81 43.80 15.86
C GLU A 32 -3.77 44.84 16.43
N ASP A 33 -4.98 44.89 15.85
CA ASP A 33 -5.98 45.93 16.15
C ASP A 33 -6.99 45.48 17.19
N ALA A 34 -7.11 44.16 17.37
CA ALA A 34 -7.80 43.50 18.46
C ALA A 34 -6.86 42.44 19.07
N PRO A 35 -6.89 42.22 20.40
CA PRO A 35 -6.02 41.25 21.06
C PRO A 35 -6.16 39.85 20.43
N GLY A 36 -5.05 39.29 19.94
CA GLY A 36 -5.01 37.96 19.32
C GLY A 36 -5.24 37.92 17.80
N ASP A 37 -5.62 39.03 17.16
CA ASP A 37 -5.84 39.09 15.71
C ASP A 37 -4.71 39.83 14.97
N LYS A 38 -3.55 39.18 14.96
CA LYS A 38 -2.35 39.67 14.29
C LYS A 38 -2.42 39.37 12.80
N ARG A 39 -2.39 40.41 11.96
CA ARG A 39 -2.53 40.33 10.50
C ARG A 39 -1.44 41.10 9.77
N LEU A 40 -1.09 40.67 8.56
CA LEU A 40 -0.17 41.38 7.68
C LEU A 40 -0.92 42.49 6.91
N VAL A 41 -0.33 43.68 6.86
CA VAL A 41 -0.83 44.83 6.10
C VAL A 41 0.30 45.36 5.23
N ALA A 42 0.04 45.52 3.93
CA ALA A 42 0.95 46.12 2.97
C ALA A 42 0.57 47.59 2.74
N TYR A 43 1.54 48.49 2.83
CA TYR A 43 1.42 49.89 2.48
C TYR A 43 2.26 50.13 1.23
N TYR A 44 1.69 50.77 0.22
CA TYR A 44 2.40 50.97 -1.04
C TYR A 44 2.11 52.33 -1.65
N THR A 45 3.04 52.81 -2.46
CA THR A 45 2.86 54.00 -3.31
C THR A 45 2.78 53.56 -4.77
N ALA A 46 1.94 54.22 -5.56
CA ALA A 46 1.77 53.90 -6.98
C ALA A 46 2.82 54.62 -7.85
N GLN A 47 3.18 54.01 -8.98
CA GLN A 47 4.00 54.66 -10.00
C GLN A 47 3.13 55.62 -10.83
N GLU A 48 3.59 56.86 -11.08
CA GLU A 48 2.77 57.97 -11.62
C GLU A 48 2.11 57.68 -12.98
N GLU A 49 2.64 56.73 -13.77
CA GLU A 49 2.13 56.35 -15.10
C GLU A 49 1.14 55.16 -15.06
N ASN A 50 0.96 54.47 -13.93
CA ASN A 50 0.06 53.32 -13.77
C ASN A 50 -0.83 53.49 -12.51
N ALA A 51 -1.92 54.25 -12.64
CA ALA A 51 -2.80 54.60 -11.53
C ALA A 51 -3.71 53.46 -11.00
N GLY A 52 -3.56 52.22 -11.50
CA GLY A 52 -4.56 51.15 -11.36
C GLY A 52 -4.16 49.90 -10.59
N ALA A 53 -3.07 49.88 -9.81
CA ALA A 53 -2.82 48.73 -8.95
C ALA A 53 -3.80 48.73 -7.77
N GLU A 54 -4.88 47.95 -7.85
CA GLU A 54 -5.83 47.82 -6.76
C GLU A 54 -5.44 46.69 -5.80
N ALA A 55 -6.05 46.66 -4.62
CA ALA A 55 -5.73 45.67 -3.58
C ALA A 55 -5.88 44.22 -4.07
N GLU A 56 -6.82 43.96 -4.99
CA GLU A 56 -7.07 42.64 -5.57
C GLU A 56 -5.94 42.21 -6.52
N ASP A 57 -5.45 43.13 -7.36
CA ASP A 57 -4.35 42.85 -8.30
C ASP A 57 -3.04 42.54 -7.56
N LEU A 58 -2.72 43.33 -6.53
CA LEU A 58 -1.53 43.12 -5.71
C LEU A 58 -1.63 41.81 -4.92
N ARG A 59 -2.82 41.47 -4.43
CA ARG A 59 -3.06 40.18 -3.77
C ARG A 59 -2.87 39.02 -4.73
N ALA A 60 -3.45 39.08 -5.93
CA ALA A 60 -3.32 38.03 -6.94
C ALA A 60 -1.85 37.84 -7.36
N HIS A 61 -1.12 38.93 -7.56
CA HIS A 61 0.31 38.93 -7.87
C HIS A 61 1.15 38.24 -6.79
N LEU A 62 0.85 38.49 -5.51
CA LEU A 62 1.53 37.84 -4.39
C LEU A 62 1.09 36.37 -4.21
N GLN A 63 -0.19 36.05 -4.37
CA GLN A 63 -0.69 34.68 -4.27
C GLN A 63 -0.08 33.73 -5.30
N ALA A 64 0.28 34.24 -6.48
CA ALA A 64 0.96 33.46 -7.51
C ALA A 64 2.43 33.11 -7.13
N GLN A 65 2.99 33.76 -6.13
CA GLN A 65 4.44 33.72 -5.84
C GLN A 65 4.80 33.38 -4.39
N LEU A 66 3.84 33.52 -3.46
CA LEU A 66 4.04 33.33 -2.04
C LEU A 66 2.99 32.37 -1.45
N PRO A 67 3.36 31.58 -0.42
CA PRO A 67 2.38 30.80 0.34
C PRO A 67 1.27 31.69 0.93
N ALA A 68 0.05 31.16 1.03
CA ALA A 68 -1.13 31.92 1.45
C ALA A 68 -0.95 32.65 2.80
N TYR A 69 -0.21 32.08 3.75
CA TYR A 69 0.03 32.69 5.06
C TYR A 69 0.99 33.90 5.03
N MET A 70 1.74 34.11 3.94
CA MET A 70 2.59 35.29 3.73
C MET A 70 1.89 36.41 2.97
N VAL A 71 0.68 36.16 2.44
CA VAL A 71 -0.07 37.15 1.66
C VAL A 71 -0.75 38.16 2.62
N PRO A 72 -0.50 39.48 2.47
CA PRO A 72 -1.15 40.51 3.28
C PRO A 72 -2.68 40.47 3.21
N ALA A 73 -3.32 40.73 4.36
CA ALA A 73 -4.78 40.78 4.49
C ALA A 73 -5.37 42.13 4.02
N ALA A 74 -4.55 43.18 3.95
CA ALA A 74 -4.95 44.51 3.48
C ALA A 74 -3.81 45.20 2.72
N TYR A 75 -4.18 46.07 1.78
CA TYR A 75 -3.31 46.86 0.91
C TYR A 75 -3.74 48.32 0.96
N VAL A 76 -2.96 49.15 1.63
CA VAL A 76 -3.24 50.58 1.82
C VAL A 76 -2.39 51.37 0.84
N ARG A 77 -3.05 52.07 -0.09
CA ARG A 77 -2.37 53.00 -0.99
C ARG A 77 -2.07 54.31 -0.27
N LEU A 78 -0.84 54.78 -0.39
CA LEU A 78 -0.40 56.07 0.14
C LEU A 78 0.13 56.94 -1.00
N ASP A 79 -0.04 58.26 -0.87
CA ASP A 79 0.60 59.22 -1.78
C ASP A 79 2.12 59.26 -1.58
N SER A 80 2.57 59.06 -0.34
CA SER A 80 3.99 58.94 0.02
C SER A 80 4.16 58.15 1.32
N LEU A 81 5.27 57.41 1.45
CA LEU A 81 5.59 56.72 2.72
C LEU A 81 5.97 57.76 3.79
N PRO A 82 5.41 57.69 5.01
CA PRO A 82 5.74 58.63 6.07
C PRO A 82 7.18 58.41 6.54
N LEU A 83 7.99 59.47 6.50
CA LEU A 83 9.39 59.44 6.94
C LEU A 83 9.58 60.29 8.20
N THR A 84 10.39 59.81 9.12
CA THR A 84 10.96 60.57 10.24
C THR A 84 11.84 61.73 9.72
N PRO A 85 12.13 62.75 10.54
CA PRO A 85 13.06 63.83 10.19
C PRO A 85 14.46 63.38 9.76
N ASN A 86 14.85 62.14 10.08
CA ASN A 86 16.13 61.52 9.69
C ASN A 86 16.02 60.66 8.40
N GLY A 87 14.92 60.75 7.66
CA GLY A 87 14.72 60.02 6.39
C GLY A 87 14.43 58.53 6.53
N LYS A 88 14.18 58.02 7.74
CA LYS A 88 13.75 56.63 7.98
C LYS A 88 12.23 56.53 8.02
N LEU A 89 11.66 55.42 7.56
CA LEU A 89 10.22 55.13 7.66
C LEU A 89 9.69 55.30 9.10
N ASP A 90 8.65 56.11 9.26
CA ASP A 90 7.90 56.25 10.50
C ASP A 90 6.71 55.29 10.52
N ARG A 91 6.94 54.07 11.04
CA ARG A 91 5.91 53.03 11.14
C ARG A 91 4.73 53.40 12.05
N ARG A 92 4.87 54.40 12.93
CA ARG A 92 3.77 54.84 13.81
C ARG A 92 2.82 55.80 13.12
N ALA A 93 3.24 56.41 12.02
CA ALA A 93 2.44 57.33 11.22
C ALA A 93 1.72 56.63 10.06
N LEU A 94 1.83 55.30 9.93
CA LEU A 94 1.07 54.52 8.96
C LEU A 94 -0.41 54.46 9.38
N PRO A 95 -1.36 54.82 8.50
CA PRO A 95 -2.77 54.87 8.83
C PRO A 95 -3.36 53.47 9.02
N GLU A 96 -4.53 53.42 9.65
CA GLU A 96 -5.30 52.17 9.77
C GLU A 96 -5.90 51.78 8.41
N PRO A 97 -5.97 50.50 8.03
CA PRO A 97 -6.65 50.10 6.80
C PRO A 97 -8.15 50.41 6.87
N GLU A 98 -8.65 51.18 5.92
CA GLU A 98 -10.09 51.40 5.72
C GLU A 98 -10.74 50.18 5.02
N ALA A 99 -12.07 50.13 4.94
CA ALA A 99 -12.81 48.95 4.48
C ALA A 99 -12.49 48.52 3.04
N ASP A 100 -12.06 49.47 2.20
CA ASP A 100 -11.61 49.28 0.81
C ASP A 100 -10.16 48.80 0.70
N ALA A 101 -9.34 48.99 1.74
CA ALA A 101 -7.98 48.49 1.81
C ALA A 101 -7.93 46.99 2.10
N TYR A 102 -8.96 46.43 2.72
CA TYR A 102 -9.11 44.99 2.76
C TYR A 102 -9.51 44.53 1.36
N ALA A 103 -8.73 43.59 0.80
CA ALA A 103 -9.19 42.75 -0.30
C ALA A 103 -10.29 41.82 0.25
N THR A 104 -11.38 42.41 0.72
CA THR A 104 -12.51 41.73 1.31
C THR A 104 -13.20 41.07 0.15
N ARG A 105 -13.15 39.74 0.11
CA ARG A 105 -14.30 39.01 -0.42
C ARG A 105 -15.45 39.41 0.48
N GLY A 106 -16.24 40.40 0.07
CA GLY A 106 -17.39 40.86 0.83
C GLY A 106 -18.22 39.65 1.23
N TYR A 107 -18.68 39.60 2.49
CA TYR A 107 -19.47 38.47 2.97
C TYR A 107 -20.66 38.25 2.02
N ALA A 108 -20.61 37.11 1.34
CA ALA A 108 -21.69 36.64 0.48
C ALA A 108 -22.22 35.34 1.11
N ALA A 109 -23.52 35.33 1.43
CA ALA A 109 -24.14 34.16 2.03
C ALA A 109 -24.04 32.94 1.08
N PRO A 110 -23.83 31.72 1.61
CA PRO A 110 -24.02 30.48 0.85
C PRO A 110 -25.37 30.48 0.10
N GLN A 111 -25.36 30.08 -1.17
CA GLN A 111 -26.54 30.10 -2.04
C GLN A 111 -27.03 28.70 -2.38
N GLY A 112 -28.29 28.41 -2.05
CA GLY A 112 -28.91 27.13 -2.33
C GLY A 112 -28.55 26.04 -1.31
N GLU A 113 -29.32 24.95 -1.33
CA GLU A 113 -29.32 23.93 -0.26
C GLU A 113 -27.95 23.29 -0.01
N LEU A 114 -27.18 23.05 -1.08
CA LEU A 114 -25.85 22.45 -0.97
C LEU A 114 -24.84 23.40 -0.35
N GLU A 115 -24.73 24.65 -0.84
CA GLU A 115 -23.82 25.65 -0.25
C GLU A 115 -24.19 25.93 1.22
N GLU A 116 -25.48 26.06 1.53
CA GLU A 116 -25.96 26.30 2.90
C GLU A 116 -25.61 25.14 3.84
N THR A 117 -25.72 23.90 3.37
CA THR A 117 -25.35 22.73 4.18
C THR A 117 -23.84 22.62 4.36
N LEU A 118 -23.06 22.84 3.31
CA LEU A 118 -21.59 22.89 3.39
C LEU A 118 -21.13 24.03 4.32
N GLY A 119 -21.73 25.22 4.23
CA GLY A 119 -21.44 26.34 5.10
C GLY A 119 -21.70 26.04 6.58
N ARG A 120 -22.82 25.35 6.90
CA ARG A 120 -23.12 24.87 8.27
C ARG A 120 -22.07 23.87 8.76
N LEU A 121 -21.71 22.90 7.93
CA LEU A 121 -20.66 21.92 8.25
C LEU A 121 -19.33 22.61 8.55
N TRP A 122 -18.96 23.63 7.77
CA TRP A 122 -17.73 24.39 7.99
C TRP A 122 -17.76 25.16 9.31
N CYS A 123 -18.88 25.82 9.63
CA CYS A 123 -19.05 26.48 10.94
C CYS A 123 -18.84 25.49 12.10
N GLU A 124 -19.47 24.31 12.02
CA GLU A 124 -19.37 23.27 13.06
C GLU A 124 -17.95 22.69 13.21
N VAL A 125 -17.25 22.51 12.10
CA VAL A 125 -15.90 21.93 12.08
C VAL A 125 -14.87 22.95 12.56
N LEU A 126 -14.93 24.18 12.03
CA LEU A 126 -13.96 25.24 12.32
C LEU A 126 -14.25 25.96 13.65
N GLY A 127 -15.45 25.80 14.21
CA GLY A 127 -15.86 26.50 15.42
C GLY A 127 -16.07 28.01 15.22
N VAL A 128 -16.40 28.43 13.99
CA VAL A 128 -16.65 29.84 13.63
C VAL A 128 -18.15 30.11 13.55
N GLU A 129 -18.56 31.34 13.86
CA GLU A 129 -19.98 31.74 13.88
C GLU A 129 -20.60 31.75 12.47
N ARG A 130 -19.82 32.14 11.46
CA ARG A 130 -20.31 32.35 10.10
C ARG A 130 -19.25 32.09 9.05
N VAL A 131 -19.64 31.40 7.97
CA VAL A 131 -18.85 31.14 6.77
C VAL A 131 -19.57 31.70 5.55
N GLY A 132 -18.89 32.55 4.79
CA GLY A 132 -19.30 33.07 3.50
C GLY A 132 -18.98 32.11 2.35
N ARG A 133 -19.71 32.22 1.24
CA ARG A 133 -19.59 31.28 0.11
C ARG A 133 -18.22 31.29 -0.58
N HIS A 134 -17.49 32.40 -0.47
CA HIS A 134 -16.15 32.58 -1.02
C HIS A 134 -15.06 32.52 0.06
N ASP A 135 -15.41 32.22 1.32
CA ASP A 135 -14.41 32.05 2.37
C ASP A 135 -13.64 30.76 2.13
N HIS A 136 -12.35 30.78 2.46
CA HIS A 136 -11.47 29.64 2.26
C HIS A 136 -11.31 28.81 3.54
N PHE A 137 -11.47 27.49 3.43
CA PHE A 137 -11.43 26.58 4.60
C PHE A 137 -10.16 26.75 5.44
N PHE A 138 -8.99 26.84 4.79
CA PHE A 138 -7.70 26.95 5.45
C PHE A 138 -7.40 28.37 5.95
N GLU A 139 -7.96 29.40 5.31
CA GLU A 139 -7.83 30.80 5.79
C GLU A 139 -8.62 31.01 7.10
N LEU A 140 -9.72 30.27 7.26
CA LEU A 140 -10.55 30.25 8.47
C LEU A 140 -9.99 29.40 9.62
N GLY A 141 -8.76 28.88 9.51
CA GLY A 141 -8.13 28.07 10.55
C GLY A 141 -8.28 26.56 10.38
N GLY A 142 -8.79 26.10 9.23
CA GLY A 142 -8.81 24.69 8.87
C GLY A 142 -7.40 24.10 8.75
N HIS A 143 -7.22 22.87 9.23
CA HIS A 143 -6.00 22.07 9.09
C HIS A 143 -6.37 20.62 8.75
N SER A 144 -5.39 19.75 8.49
CA SER A 144 -5.63 18.38 7.96
C SER A 144 -6.62 17.56 8.82
N LEU A 145 -6.57 17.66 10.15
CA LEU A 145 -7.52 16.96 11.02
C LEU A 145 -8.95 17.51 10.87
N LEU A 146 -9.11 18.83 10.77
CA LEU A 146 -10.41 19.47 10.53
C LEU A 146 -10.92 19.18 9.12
N ALA A 147 -10.04 19.14 8.11
CA ALA A 147 -10.39 18.76 6.74
C ALA A 147 -10.96 17.33 6.70
N VAL A 148 -10.34 16.39 7.41
CA VAL A 148 -10.85 15.02 7.48
C VAL A 148 -12.19 14.96 8.22
N ARG A 149 -12.33 15.70 9.32
CA ARG A 149 -13.62 15.79 10.04
C ARG A 149 -14.72 16.34 9.13
N LEU A 150 -14.42 17.39 8.37
CA LEU A 150 -15.35 17.96 7.40
C LEU A 150 -15.78 16.93 6.37
N ILE A 151 -14.85 16.19 5.77
CA ILE A 151 -15.15 15.14 4.79
C ILE A 151 -16.03 14.04 5.37
N SER A 152 -15.69 13.58 6.58
CA SER A 152 -16.51 12.58 7.28
C SER A 152 -17.94 13.08 7.50
N GLN A 153 -18.12 14.35 7.89
CA GLN A 153 -19.44 14.93 8.07
C GLN A 153 -20.18 15.19 6.75
N VAL A 154 -19.48 15.60 5.70
CA VAL A 154 -20.04 15.72 4.34
C VAL A 154 -20.57 14.36 3.89
N ARG A 155 -19.79 13.29 4.02
CA ARG A 155 -20.21 11.93 3.71
C ARG A 155 -21.46 11.52 4.51
N GLN A 156 -21.44 11.70 5.82
CA GLN A 156 -22.56 11.28 6.69
C GLN A 156 -23.85 12.06 6.44
N ARG A 157 -23.77 13.36 6.13
CA ARG A 157 -24.96 14.22 6.02
C ARG A 157 -25.45 14.43 4.59
N LEU A 158 -24.57 14.30 3.61
CA LEU A 158 -24.90 14.55 2.20
C LEU A 158 -24.85 13.26 1.37
N ASP A 159 -24.33 12.14 1.89
CA ASP A 159 -24.10 10.89 1.15
C ASP A 159 -23.22 11.11 -0.10
N VAL A 160 -22.28 12.05 0.01
CA VAL A 160 -21.34 12.43 -1.04
C VAL A 160 -19.92 12.20 -0.54
N GLU A 161 -19.14 11.45 -1.29
CA GLU A 161 -17.71 11.27 -1.04
C GLU A 161 -16.95 12.55 -1.42
N LEU A 162 -16.06 13.04 -0.57
CA LEU A 162 -15.22 14.20 -0.85
C LEU A 162 -13.77 13.80 -0.55
N ALA A 163 -12.88 13.83 -1.54
CA ALA A 163 -11.46 13.61 -1.31
C ALA A 163 -10.83 14.86 -0.69
N VAL A 164 -9.77 14.70 0.11
CA VAL A 164 -9.10 15.87 0.69
C VAL A 164 -8.43 16.72 -0.39
N GLY A 165 -7.82 16.10 -1.41
CA GLY A 165 -7.28 16.82 -2.56
C GLY A 165 -8.31 17.75 -3.21
N GLU A 166 -9.59 17.35 -3.24
CA GLU A 166 -10.67 18.19 -3.77
C GLU A 166 -11.01 19.38 -2.87
N LEU A 167 -10.93 19.24 -1.54
CA LEU A 167 -11.05 20.38 -0.62
C LEU A 167 -9.91 21.39 -0.82
N PHE A 168 -8.71 20.93 -1.16
CA PHE A 168 -7.57 21.80 -1.47
C PHE A 168 -7.66 22.44 -2.85
N ALA A 169 -8.23 21.74 -3.83
CA ALA A 169 -8.49 22.29 -5.16
C ALA A 169 -9.66 23.27 -5.17
N HIS A 170 -10.66 23.03 -4.32
CA HIS A 170 -11.91 23.80 -4.22
C HIS A 170 -12.07 24.37 -2.81
N GLN A 171 -11.22 25.34 -2.48
CA GLN A 171 -11.04 25.86 -1.13
C GLN A 171 -12.20 26.70 -0.59
N SER A 172 -13.21 27.02 -1.40
CA SER A 172 -14.39 27.80 -1.00
C SER A 172 -15.69 27.00 -1.09
N VAL A 173 -16.68 27.33 -0.25
CA VAL A 173 -18.01 26.69 -0.24
C VAL A 173 -18.65 26.68 -1.63
N ALA A 174 -18.63 27.79 -2.36
CA ALA A 174 -19.17 27.89 -3.71
C ALA A 174 -18.42 27.00 -4.72
N SER A 175 -17.08 27.01 -4.69
CA SER A 175 -16.28 26.18 -5.59
C SER A 175 -16.48 24.69 -5.34
N MET A 176 -16.62 24.29 -4.07
CA MET A 176 -16.84 22.90 -3.67
C MET A 176 -18.26 22.45 -4.02
N ALA A 177 -19.27 23.29 -3.77
CA ALA A 177 -20.65 23.00 -4.15
C ALA A 177 -20.80 22.83 -5.67
N SER A 178 -20.16 23.70 -6.46
CA SER A 178 -20.16 23.60 -7.93
C SER A 178 -19.52 22.30 -8.41
N MET A 179 -18.41 21.86 -7.80
CA MET A 179 -17.76 20.61 -8.14
C MET A 179 -18.68 19.41 -7.82
N LEU A 180 -19.30 19.40 -6.64
CA LEU A 180 -20.19 18.32 -6.22
C LEU A 180 -21.46 18.23 -7.08
N GLN A 181 -22.01 19.36 -7.53
CA GLN A 181 -23.16 19.40 -8.44
C GLN A 181 -22.86 18.84 -9.84
N GLY A 182 -21.59 18.89 -10.27
CA GLY A 182 -21.15 18.36 -11.57
C GLY A 182 -21.03 16.84 -11.61
N ARG A 183 -21.20 16.13 -10.48
CA ARG A 183 -21.03 14.68 -10.41
C ARG A 183 -22.26 13.93 -10.94
N THR A 184 -22.01 12.91 -11.74
CA THR A 184 -23.03 11.94 -12.16
C THR A 184 -22.96 10.69 -11.28
N PRO A 185 -24.04 9.87 -11.20
CA PRO A 185 -24.02 8.62 -10.42
C PRO A 185 -22.94 7.62 -10.87
N ASP A 186 -22.45 7.69 -12.12
CA ASP A 186 -21.37 6.82 -12.62
C ASP A 186 -19.98 7.28 -12.11
N THR A 187 -19.79 8.58 -11.86
CA THR A 187 -18.58 9.14 -11.21
C THR A 187 -18.53 8.93 -9.69
N GLN A 188 -19.58 8.36 -9.08
CA GLN A 188 -19.55 7.88 -7.68
C GLN A 188 -18.96 6.47 -7.56
N ARG A 189 -18.69 5.77 -8.68
CA ARG A 189 -17.85 4.56 -8.64
C ARG A 189 -16.46 4.99 -8.16
N ARG A 190 -15.98 4.30 -7.13
CA ARG A 190 -14.70 4.54 -6.46
C ARG A 190 -13.54 4.40 -7.46
N ASP A 191 -13.24 5.47 -8.19
CA ASP A 191 -11.97 5.58 -8.88
C ASP A 191 -10.91 5.88 -7.82
N THR A 192 -10.18 4.84 -7.41
CA THR A 192 -9.04 4.93 -6.49
C THR A 192 -7.90 5.79 -7.06
N ILE A 193 -7.99 6.15 -8.35
CA ILE A 193 -7.00 6.93 -9.10
C ILE A 193 -7.41 8.41 -9.12
N VAL A 194 -6.54 9.27 -8.60
CA VAL A 194 -6.68 10.73 -8.66
C VAL A 194 -5.90 11.26 -9.87
N PRO A 195 -6.56 11.85 -10.89
CA PRO A 195 -5.85 12.50 -11.97
C PRO A 195 -5.26 13.83 -11.48
N VAL A 196 -3.93 13.91 -11.33
CA VAL A 196 -3.24 15.12 -10.88
C VAL A 196 -2.84 15.97 -12.08
N ARG A 197 -2.19 15.34 -13.06
CA ARG A 197 -1.88 15.94 -14.37
C ARG A 197 -1.88 14.87 -15.44
N THR A 198 -2.84 14.91 -16.35
CA THR A 198 -3.04 13.86 -17.37
C THR A 198 -2.32 14.13 -18.70
N GLY A 199 -1.78 15.35 -18.88
CA GLY A 199 -1.00 15.71 -20.07
C GLY A 199 0.46 15.27 -19.97
N GLY A 200 1.07 14.97 -21.11
CA GLY A 200 2.46 14.52 -21.26
C GLY A 200 2.60 13.41 -22.30
N THR A 201 3.83 13.16 -22.76
CA THR A 201 4.16 12.08 -23.72
C THR A 201 5.01 10.96 -23.11
N GLN A 202 5.56 11.17 -21.91
CA GLN A 202 6.30 10.15 -21.17
C GLN A 202 5.36 9.18 -20.44
N ARG A 203 5.95 8.12 -19.88
CA ARG A 203 5.22 7.10 -19.10
C ARG A 203 4.70 7.72 -17.79
N PRO A 204 3.49 7.35 -17.35
CA PRO A 204 2.87 7.95 -16.17
C PRO A 204 3.59 7.60 -14.86
N LEU A 205 3.68 8.57 -13.95
CA LEU A 205 4.12 8.38 -12.57
C LEU A 205 2.91 8.28 -11.64
N PHE A 206 2.93 7.27 -10.77
CA PHE A 206 1.90 7.07 -9.75
C PHE A 206 2.43 7.42 -8.35
N LEU A 207 1.79 8.37 -7.68
CA LEU A 207 2.09 8.79 -6.31
C LEU A 207 1.21 8.05 -5.31
N MET A 208 1.79 7.55 -4.23
CA MET A 208 1.08 6.79 -3.20
C MET A 208 0.76 7.68 -2.00
N HIS A 209 -0.47 7.61 -1.47
CA HIS A 209 -0.81 8.36 -0.27
C HIS A 209 0.17 8.08 0.90
N GLU A 210 0.33 9.08 1.77
CA GLU A 210 1.11 8.92 3.01
C GLU A 210 0.25 8.29 4.12
N PHE A 211 0.81 8.18 5.33
CA PHE A 211 0.22 7.49 6.48
C PHE A 211 -1.19 7.96 6.85
N THR A 212 -1.59 9.21 6.55
CA THR A 212 -2.94 9.71 6.83
C THR A 212 -3.99 9.15 5.85
N GLY A 213 -3.57 8.59 4.72
CA GLY A 213 -4.45 8.22 3.61
C GLY A 213 -4.70 9.34 2.62
N LEU A 214 -4.18 10.53 2.89
CA LEU A 214 -4.52 11.71 2.12
C LEU A 214 -3.56 11.93 0.95
N ASP A 215 -4.10 12.55 -0.09
CA ASP A 215 -3.49 12.87 -1.38
C ASP A 215 -2.97 14.31 -1.45
N LEU A 216 -2.87 14.98 -0.30
CA LEU A 216 -2.54 16.40 -0.14
C LEU A 216 -1.30 16.85 -0.89
N TYR A 217 -0.27 16.01 -0.88
CA TYR A 217 1.03 16.36 -1.42
C TYR A 217 1.10 16.15 -2.94
N PHE A 218 0.15 15.44 -3.55
CA PHE A 218 0.25 15.08 -4.97
C PHE A 218 0.31 16.30 -5.89
N PRO A 219 -0.57 17.31 -5.79
CA PRO A 219 -0.51 18.48 -6.67
C PRO A 219 0.74 19.34 -6.41
N ALA A 220 1.11 19.49 -5.14
CA ALA A 220 2.28 20.28 -4.73
C ALA A 220 3.58 19.68 -5.30
N LEU A 221 3.73 18.36 -5.23
CA LEU A 221 4.88 17.66 -5.80
C LEU A 221 4.83 17.63 -7.34
N ALA A 222 3.66 17.34 -7.92
CA ALA A 222 3.48 17.25 -9.37
C ALA A 222 3.77 18.57 -10.10
N ALA A 223 3.57 19.72 -9.45
CA ALA A 223 3.93 21.04 -9.99
C ALA A 223 5.45 21.22 -10.22
N HIS A 224 6.27 20.37 -9.61
CA HIS A 224 7.73 20.39 -9.70
C HIS A 224 8.33 19.17 -10.39
N ILE A 225 7.49 18.23 -10.83
CA ILE A 225 7.88 17.11 -11.69
C ILE A 225 7.80 17.57 -13.15
N ASP A 226 8.68 17.05 -14.01
CA ASP A 226 8.71 17.31 -15.45
C ASP A 226 7.28 17.32 -16.04
N PRO A 227 6.84 18.44 -16.66
CA PRO A 227 5.48 18.58 -17.18
C PRO A 227 5.13 17.56 -18.28
N ASP A 228 6.11 16.90 -18.89
CA ASP A 228 5.90 15.87 -19.92
C ASP A 228 5.64 14.46 -19.35
N ILE A 229 5.77 14.25 -18.03
CA ILE A 229 5.46 12.98 -17.34
C ILE A 229 4.05 13.03 -16.76
N PRO A 230 3.03 12.32 -17.28
CA PRO A 230 1.69 12.31 -16.66
C PRO A 230 1.77 11.85 -15.18
N VAL A 231 1.00 12.49 -14.29
CA VAL A 231 1.01 12.17 -12.85
C VAL A 231 -0.39 11.79 -12.36
N TYR A 232 -0.47 10.64 -11.70
CA TYR A 232 -1.66 10.10 -11.08
C TYR A 232 -1.38 9.80 -9.61
N GLY A 233 -2.40 9.92 -8.78
CA GLY A 233 -2.35 9.58 -7.36
C GLY A 233 -3.16 8.32 -7.05
N LEU A 234 -2.72 7.52 -6.09
CA LEU A 234 -3.55 6.48 -5.47
C LEU A 234 -3.89 6.91 -4.04
N SER A 235 -5.16 7.25 -3.83
CA SER A 235 -5.65 7.70 -2.52
C SER A 235 -5.86 6.53 -1.57
N GLY A 236 -5.72 6.79 -0.27
CA GLY A 236 -5.95 5.78 0.75
C GLY A 236 -7.42 5.43 0.91
N ILE A 237 -7.70 4.31 1.56
CA ILE A 237 -9.07 3.94 1.92
C ILE A 237 -9.70 5.03 2.80
N PRO A 238 -10.93 5.49 2.54
CA PRO A 238 -11.61 6.48 3.37
C PRO A 238 -11.74 6.07 4.84
N TRP A 239 -11.94 7.04 5.72
CA TRP A 239 -12.15 6.76 7.15
C TRP A 239 -13.49 6.04 7.39
N GLY A 240 -13.51 5.17 8.40
CA GLY A 240 -14.67 4.34 8.73
C GLY A 240 -14.78 3.04 7.94
N GLU A 241 -13.90 2.83 6.95
CA GLU A 241 -13.74 1.55 6.25
C GLU A 241 -12.52 0.79 6.78
N THR A 242 -12.45 -0.51 6.49
CA THR A 242 -11.30 -1.35 6.85
C THR A 242 -10.04 -0.82 6.18
N GLN A 243 -9.10 -0.30 6.97
CA GLN A 243 -7.89 0.32 6.46
C GLN A 243 -6.92 -0.68 5.84
N LEU A 244 -6.16 -0.23 4.84
CA LEU A 244 -5.06 -1.02 4.29
C LEU A 244 -4.01 -1.26 5.37
N GLN A 245 -3.48 -2.48 5.40
CA GLN A 245 -2.34 -2.86 6.23
C GLN A 245 -1.03 -2.52 5.50
N THR A 246 -0.87 -1.32 4.93
CA THR A 246 0.40 -0.78 4.40
C THR A 246 0.12 0.60 3.78
N PHE A 247 1.14 1.46 3.67
CA PHE A 247 1.06 2.76 3.00
C PHE A 247 2.44 3.35 2.69
N GLY A 248 2.44 4.50 2.00
CA GLY A 248 3.64 5.24 1.65
C GLY A 248 4.57 4.46 0.71
N GLY A 249 5.89 4.66 0.86
CA GLY A 249 6.88 4.03 0.00
C GLY A 249 6.89 2.50 0.07
N VAL A 250 6.56 1.90 1.22
CA VAL A 250 6.48 0.44 1.35
C VAL A 250 5.34 -0.14 0.50
N LEU A 251 4.20 0.56 0.42
CA LEU A 251 3.10 0.19 -0.48
C LEU A 251 3.52 0.32 -1.95
N ALA A 252 4.22 1.40 -2.33
CA ALA A 252 4.74 1.55 -3.70
C ALA A 252 5.69 0.39 -4.07
N TYR A 253 6.58 0.01 -3.16
CA TYR A 253 7.49 -1.11 -3.32
C TYR A 253 6.73 -2.44 -3.51
N GLU A 254 5.71 -2.70 -2.70
CA GLU A 254 4.90 -3.92 -2.78
C GLU A 254 4.04 -3.97 -4.07
N ILE A 255 3.48 -2.84 -4.51
CA ILE A 255 2.79 -2.75 -5.80
C ILE A 255 3.75 -3.13 -6.94
N ALA A 256 4.97 -2.59 -6.93
CA ALA A 256 5.99 -2.93 -7.92
C ALA A 256 6.34 -4.44 -7.88
N MET A 257 6.44 -5.04 -6.69
CA MET A 257 6.62 -6.49 -6.55
C MET A 257 5.48 -7.26 -7.20
N GLN A 258 4.23 -6.85 -6.98
CA GLN A 258 3.07 -7.53 -7.54
C GLN A 258 3.02 -7.40 -9.06
N LEU A 259 3.30 -6.22 -9.62
CA LEU A 259 3.36 -5.98 -11.06
C LEU A 259 4.47 -6.81 -11.73
N VAL A 260 5.68 -6.83 -11.17
CA VAL A 260 6.77 -7.70 -11.66
C VAL A 260 6.36 -9.18 -11.56
N GLY A 261 5.63 -9.56 -10.52
CA GLY A 261 5.04 -10.90 -10.40
C GLY A 261 3.97 -11.21 -11.46
N GLN A 262 3.37 -10.21 -12.11
CA GLN A 262 2.46 -10.37 -13.24
C GLN A 262 3.19 -10.36 -14.60
N ASP A 263 4.52 -10.30 -14.60
CA ASP A 263 5.36 -10.05 -15.79
C ASP A 263 5.11 -8.68 -16.45
N GLU A 264 4.60 -7.72 -15.67
CA GLU A 264 4.49 -6.33 -16.11
C GLU A 264 5.82 -5.59 -15.94
N GLU A 265 6.09 -4.64 -16.83
CA GLU A 265 7.28 -3.81 -16.77
C GLU A 265 7.09 -2.68 -15.76
N VAL A 266 7.98 -2.60 -14.78
CA VAL A 266 8.08 -1.47 -13.84
C VAL A 266 9.47 -0.89 -13.96
N GLU A 267 9.55 0.37 -14.37
CA GLU A 267 10.84 1.04 -14.64
C GLU A 267 11.42 1.76 -13.43
N PHE A 268 10.55 2.25 -12.54
CA PHE A 268 10.94 3.14 -11.46
C PHE A 268 10.14 2.85 -10.19
N VAL A 269 10.86 2.75 -9.08
CA VAL A 269 10.27 2.80 -7.73
C VAL A 269 10.95 3.92 -6.96
N GLY A 270 10.18 4.93 -6.57
CA GLY A 270 10.64 6.05 -5.74
C GLY A 270 10.17 5.89 -4.30
N LEU A 271 11.10 5.91 -3.36
CA LEU A 271 10.86 5.84 -1.92
C LEU A 271 11.21 7.19 -1.30
N ILE A 272 10.21 7.96 -0.87
CA ILE A 272 10.42 9.28 -0.29
C ILE A 272 10.57 9.14 1.23
N ASP A 273 11.79 9.39 1.71
CA ASP A 273 12.27 9.24 3.10
C ASP A 273 11.70 8.01 3.84
N THR A 274 11.56 6.91 3.10
CA THR A 274 10.94 5.68 3.60
C THR A 274 12.04 4.75 4.10
N SER A 275 12.06 4.50 5.40
CA SER A 275 13.01 3.56 6.01
C SER A 275 12.60 2.12 5.78
N LEU A 276 13.58 1.21 5.77
CA LEU A 276 13.30 -0.22 5.76
C LEU A 276 12.42 -0.59 6.98
N PRO A 277 11.27 -1.28 6.81
CA PRO A 277 10.30 -1.56 7.87
C PRO A 277 10.88 -2.07 9.19
N LYS A 278 11.83 -3.01 9.13
CA LYS A 278 12.50 -3.57 10.32
C LYS A 278 13.32 -2.56 11.13
N LEU A 279 13.69 -1.42 10.55
CA LEU A 279 14.39 -0.36 11.29
C LEU A 279 13.41 0.54 12.04
N VAL A 280 12.15 0.58 11.61
CA VAL A 280 11.09 1.38 12.22
C VAL A 280 10.34 0.57 13.28
N GLU A 281 10.14 -0.72 13.05
CA GLU A 281 9.32 -1.56 13.92
C GLU A 281 9.92 -2.95 14.15
N ASN A 282 10.37 -3.18 15.39
CA ASN A 282 10.96 -4.46 15.83
C ASN A 282 10.15 -5.14 16.95
N ASP A 283 9.15 -4.48 17.52
CA ASP A 283 8.34 -5.02 18.61
C ASP A 283 6.93 -5.36 18.13
N LYS A 284 6.77 -6.59 17.60
CA LYS A 284 5.45 -7.13 17.21
C LYS A 284 4.43 -7.04 18.35
N SER A 285 4.86 -7.10 19.61
CA SER A 285 3.96 -7.06 20.77
C SER A 285 3.26 -5.71 20.96
N ARG A 286 3.84 -4.63 20.41
CA ARG A 286 3.24 -3.29 20.40
C ARG A 286 1.90 -3.26 19.69
N TRP A 287 1.78 -4.03 18.61
CA TRP A 287 0.66 -4.00 17.65
C TRP A 287 -0.35 -5.12 17.84
N LEU A 288 -0.31 -5.81 18.99
CA LEU A 288 -1.30 -6.84 19.31
C LEU A 288 -2.71 -6.22 19.34
N PRO A 289 -3.69 -6.77 18.57
CA PRO A 289 -5.00 -6.15 18.38
C PRO A 289 -5.75 -5.80 19.67
N GLN A 290 -5.53 -6.55 20.75
CA GLN A 290 -6.20 -6.37 22.04
C GLN A 290 -5.84 -5.05 22.75
N SER A 291 -4.68 -4.45 22.43
CA SER A 291 -4.16 -3.29 23.17
C SER A 291 -3.58 -2.17 22.30
N ALA A 292 -3.37 -2.40 21.01
CA ALA A 292 -2.71 -1.46 20.11
C ALA A 292 -3.42 -0.09 20.05
N HIS A 293 -4.73 -0.03 19.76
CA HIS A 293 -5.49 1.23 19.69
C HIS A 293 -5.41 2.04 20.99
N LYS A 294 -5.50 1.36 22.13
CA LYS A 294 -5.39 1.96 23.46
C LYS A 294 -4.00 2.55 23.72
N ARG A 295 -2.95 1.81 23.36
CA ARG A 295 -1.56 2.26 23.52
C ARG A 295 -1.25 3.47 22.64
N ILE A 296 -1.67 3.43 21.37
CA ILE A 296 -1.46 4.53 20.42
C ILE A 296 -2.19 5.80 20.85
N LEU A 297 -3.43 5.70 21.35
CA LEU A 297 -4.14 6.85 21.90
C LEU A 297 -3.36 7.50 23.06
N LEU A 298 -2.89 6.70 24.01
CA LEU A 298 -2.10 7.19 25.15
C LEU A 298 -0.74 7.77 24.71
N GLU A 299 -0.11 7.19 23.70
CA GLU A 299 1.14 7.68 23.12
C GLU A 299 0.95 9.06 22.47
N LYS A 300 -0.12 9.26 21.69
CA LYS A 300 -0.44 10.58 21.11
C LYS A 300 -0.64 11.65 22.19
N CYS A 301 -1.31 11.31 23.29
CA CYS A 301 -1.47 12.21 24.43
C CYS A 301 -0.10 12.53 25.06
N ASP A 302 0.73 11.51 25.28
CA ASP A 302 2.07 11.66 25.87
C ASP A 302 2.97 12.56 25.00
N ILE A 303 3.00 12.34 23.67
CA ILE A 303 3.75 13.17 22.72
C ILE A 303 3.27 14.63 22.76
N PHE A 304 1.96 14.87 22.75
CA PHE A 304 1.40 16.21 22.81
C PHE A 304 1.83 16.96 24.07
N TRP A 305 1.63 16.36 25.25
CA TRP A 305 1.96 17.00 26.52
C TRP A 305 3.46 17.23 26.68
N LYS A 306 4.30 16.30 26.20
CA LYS A 306 5.76 16.49 26.17
C LYS A 306 6.19 17.60 25.23
N ARG A 307 5.52 17.80 24.08
CA ARG A 307 5.82 18.90 23.14
C ARG A 307 5.39 20.27 23.66
N GLN A 308 4.38 20.33 24.51
CA GLN A 308 3.96 21.56 25.19
C GLN A 308 4.91 21.98 26.32
N ALA A 309 5.95 21.19 26.61
CA ALA A 309 6.86 21.37 27.74
C ALA A 309 7.87 22.55 27.69
N PRO A 310 7.73 23.60 26.84
CA PRO A 310 8.38 24.87 27.14
C PRO A 310 7.40 26.05 27.20
N ALA A 311 6.78 26.24 28.38
CA ALA A 311 6.45 27.51 29.05
C ALA A 311 5.51 27.24 30.27
N GLU A 312 6.02 27.42 31.49
CA GLU A 312 5.26 27.60 32.76
C GLU A 312 4.25 26.53 33.25
N THR A 313 4.02 25.42 32.54
CA THR A 313 3.03 24.40 32.93
C THR A 313 3.70 23.15 33.53
N ASP A 314 3.41 22.81 34.78
CA ASP A 314 3.83 21.54 35.40
C ASP A 314 3.06 20.36 34.78
N ILE A 315 3.71 19.63 33.87
CA ILE A 315 3.14 18.46 33.19
C ILE A 315 3.41 17.15 33.94
N GLU A 316 4.16 17.15 35.04
CA GLU A 316 4.53 15.92 35.75
C GLU A 316 3.30 15.10 36.24
N PRO A 317 2.23 15.73 36.76
CA PRO A 317 1.00 15.01 37.12
C PRO A 317 0.32 14.34 35.92
N ILE A 318 0.37 14.96 34.75
CA ILE A 318 -0.21 14.44 33.50
C ILE A 318 0.59 13.22 33.03
N VAL A 319 1.92 13.34 32.96
CA VAL A 319 2.83 12.24 32.58
C VAL A 319 2.67 11.04 33.52
N ARG A 320 2.57 11.29 34.83
CA ARG A 320 2.32 10.24 35.83
C ARG A 320 0.98 9.54 35.61
N THR A 321 -0.05 10.32 35.30
CA THR A 321 -1.39 9.80 35.03
C THR A 321 -1.44 8.94 33.77
N LEU A 322 -0.84 9.41 32.67
CA LEU A 322 -0.71 8.66 31.42
C LEU A 322 0.08 7.36 31.64
N SER A 323 1.15 7.38 32.44
CA SER A 323 1.92 6.19 32.79
C SER A 323 1.08 5.16 33.56
N GLY A 324 0.26 5.61 34.52
CA GLY A 324 -0.67 4.74 35.24
C GLY A 324 -1.74 4.12 34.34
N LEU A 325 -2.33 4.90 33.43
CA LEU A 325 -3.29 4.41 32.44
C LEU A 325 -2.65 3.38 31.49
N ARG A 326 -1.38 3.58 31.12
CA ARG A 326 -0.63 2.64 30.27
C ARG A 326 -0.37 1.31 30.98
N ALA A 327 -0.07 1.33 32.27
CA ALA A 327 0.10 0.11 33.06
C ALA A 327 -1.21 -0.69 33.22
N ASP A 328 -2.35 0.00 33.27
CA ASP A 328 -3.70 -0.58 33.41
C ASP A 328 -4.42 -0.81 32.07
N VAL A 329 -3.71 -0.72 30.94
CA VAL A 329 -4.32 -0.72 29.59
C VAL A 329 -5.11 -2.00 29.28
N GLY A 330 -4.75 -3.12 29.94
CA GLY A 330 -5.41 -4.41 29.75
C GLY A 330 -6.76 -4.56 30.46
N SER A 331 -7.07 -3.73 31.47
CA SER A 331 -8.26 -3.91 32.32
C SER A 331 -9.51 -3.21 31.81
N VAL A 332 -9.39 -2.40 30.77
CA VAL A 332 -10.48 -1.62 30.17
C VAL A 332 -10.57 -1.82 28.66
N ASP A 333 -11.79 -1.70 28.14
CA ASP A 333 -12.03 -1.50 26.72
C ASP A 333 -11.64 -0.09 26.27
N PHE A 334 -11.71 0.16 24.97
CA PHE A 334 -11.28 1.44 24.40
C PHE A 334 -12.17 2.61 24.87
N ASP A 335 -13.48 2.42 24.89
CA ASP A 335 -14.45 3.40 25.37
C ASP A 335 -14.22 3.77 26.85
N GLY A 336 -13.97 2.77 27.69
CA GLY A 336 -13.60 2.95 29.08
C GLY A 336 -12.30 3.73 29.24
N LEU A 337 -11.30 3.46 28.42
CA LEU A 337 -10.04 4.22 28.42
C LEU A 337 -10.26 5.68 28.02
N VAL A 338 -11.00 5.94 26.92
CA VAL A 338 -11.32 7.29 26.45
C VAL A 338 -12.03 8.08 27.54
N ARG A 339 -13.02 7.47 28.22
CA ARG A 339 -13.73 8.08 29.35
C ARG A 339 -12.77 8.48 30.47
N ARG A 340 -11.90 7.56 30.91
CA ARG A 340 -10.89 7.83 31.95
C ARG A 340 -9.91 8.94 31.53
N CYS A 341 -9.51 8.99 30.26
CA CYS A 341 -8.62 10.04 29.75
C CYS A 341 -9.29 11.42 29.80
N ARG A 342 -10.58 11.51 29.47
CA ARG A 342 -11.37 12.75 29.59
C ARG A 342 -11.55 13.18 31.04
N GLU A 343 -11.99 12.28 31.91
CA GLU A 343 -12.19 12.55 33.34
C GLU A 343 -10.92 13.05 34.03
N LYS A 344 -9.77 12.53 33.61
CA LYS A 344 -8.46 12.90 34.16
C LYS A 344 -7.80 14.07 33.44
N GLY A 345 -8.45 14.66 32.43
CA GLY A 345 -7.92 15.82 31.69
C GLY A 345 -6.63 15.55 30.91
N VAL A 346 -6.33 14.30 30.58
CA VAL A 346 -5.07 13.92 29.91
C VAL A 346 -5.23 13.69 28.41
N LEU A 347 -6.46 13.65 27.90
CA LEU A 347 -6.72 13.54 26.47
C LEU A 347 -6.24 14.81 25.75
N HIS A 348 -5.58 14.62 24.60
CA HIS A 348 -5.16 15.72 23.74
C HIS A 348 -6.35 16.67 23.46
N PRO A 349 -6.24 17.99 23.69
CA PRO A 349 -7.36 18.94 23.58
C PRO A 349 -8.10 18.89 22.24
N GLU A 350 -7.37 18.85 21.11
CA GLU A 350 -8.00 18.68 19.79
C GLU A 350 -8.77 17.36 19.68
N LEU A 351 -8.29 16.29 20.32
CA LEU A 351 -8.97 14.98 20.33
C LEU A 351 -10.15 14.92 21.30
N ALA A 352 -10.29 15.88 22.22
CA ALA A 352 -11.30 15.84 23.27
C ALA A 352 -12.74 16.01 22.74
N ALA A 353 -12.89 16.67 21.59
CA ALA A 353 -14.18 16.90 20.94
C ALA A 353 -14.75 15.67 20.21
N TYR A 354 -13.94 14.65 19.95
CA TYR A 354 -14.34 13.45 19.21
C TYR A 354 -14.94 12.40 20.14
N SER A 355 -15.93 11.63 19.66
CA SER A 355 -16.47 10.45 20.33
C SER A 355 -15.46 9.30 20.41
N ALA A 356 -15.73 8.27 21.23
CA ALA A 356 -14.84 7.11 21.30
C ALA A 356 -14.76 6.37 19.95
N GLY A 357 -15.88 6.24 19.22
CA GLY A 357 -15.89 5.64 17.89
C GLY A 357 -15.06 6.41 16.86
N GLU A 358 -15.13 7.75 16.86
CA GLU A 358 -14.30 8.59 15.99
C GLU A 358 -12.82 8.49 16.35
N LEU A 359 -12.49 8.47 17.65
CA LEU A 359 -11.12 8.28 18.12
C LEU A 359 -10.57 6.89 17.75
N TRP A 360 -11.41 5.86 17.78
CA TRP A 360 -11.03 4.52 17.33
C TRP A 360 -10.63 4.57 15.86
N GLN A 361 -11.50 5.11 14.99
CA GLN A 361 -11.22 5.23 13.55
C GLN A 361 -9.95 6.06 13.28
N TYR A 362 -9.72 7.11 14.07
CA TYR A 362 -8.52 7.93 13.98
C TYR A 362 -7.23 7.15 14.29
N VAL A 363 -7.22 6.30 15.31
CA VAL A 363 -6.03 5.51 15.67
C VAL A 363 -5.93 4.19 14.90
N ASP A 364 -7.03 3.68 14.34
CA ASP A 364 -7.10 2.38 13.66
C ASP A 364 -6.14 2.29 12.48
N ARG A 365 -5.99 3.38 11.72
CA ARG A 365 -5.05 3.44 10.59
C ARG A 365 -3.59 3.25 11.04
N GLU A 366 -3.19 3.91 12.12
CA GLU A 366 -1.84 3.80 12.67
C GLU A 366 -1.59 2.41 13.25
N VAL A 367 -2.60 1.83 13.90
CA VAL A 367 -2.54 0.44 14.35
C VAL A 367 -2.41 -0.54 13.18
N ALA A 368 -3.24 -0.38 12.14
CA ALA A 368 -3.18 -1.19 10.93
C ALA A 368 -1.81 -1.11 10.27
N HIS A 369 -1.21 0.08 10.25
CA HIS A 369 0.16 0.28 9.76
C HIS A 369 1.22 -0.41 10.58
N GLY A 370 1.21 -0.18 11.89
CA GLY A 370 2.23 -0.75 12.74
C GLY A 370 2.14 -2.26 12.73
N HIS A 371 0.92 -2.81 12.73
CA HIS A 371 0.68 -4.24 12.53
C HIS A 371 1.23 -4.74 11.18
N ALA A 372 1.06 -3.96 10.12
CA ALA A 372 1.60 -4.27 8.81
C ALA A 372 3.13 -4.31 8.80
N LEU A 373 3.78 -3.20 9.20
CA LEU A 373 5.24 -3.11 9.24
C LEU A 373 5.83 -4.21 10.12
N ALA A 374 5.23 -4.43 11.29
CA ALA A 374 5.63 -5.48 12.22
C ALA A 374 5.58 -6.87 11.60
N ASN A 375 4.72 -7.12 10.60
CA ASN A 375 4.57 -8.42 9.94
C ASN A 375 4.90 -8.39 8.44
N TYR A 376 5.63 -7.38 7.98
CA TYR A 376 6.02 -7.25 6.58
C TYR A 376 7.47 -7.67 6.38
N THR A 377 7.65 -8.72 5.58
CA THR A 377 8.98 -9.17 5.17
C THR A 377 9.33 -8.57 3.82
N VAL A 378 10.42 -7.80 3.78
CA VAL A 378 10.93 -7.22 2.53
C VAL A 378 11.74 -8.25 1.77
N PHE A 379 11.49 -8.35 0.46
CA PHE A 379 12.25 -9.18 -0.46
C PHE A 379 12.88 -8.33 -1.57
N PRO A 380 14.00 -8.76 -2.18
CA PRO A 380 14.61 -8.02 -3.27
C PRO A 380 13.71 -7.96 -4.52
N ILE A 381 13.83 -6.85 -5.26
CA ILE A 381 13.21 -6.59 -6.55
C ILE A 381 14.28 -6.45 -7.66
N SER A 382 13.89 -6.75 -8.90
CA SER A 382 14.73 -6.57 -10.09
C SER A 382 14.81 -5.12 -10.58
N VAL A 383 13.85 -4.29 -10.17
CA VAL A 383 13.66 -2.90 -10.60
C VAL A 383 14.63 -1.95 -9.87
N PRO A 384 15.13 -0.89 -10.52
CA PRO A 384 15.87 0.17 -9.86
C PRO A 384 15.02 0.90 -8.80
N VAL A 385 15.55 1.02 -7.60
CA VAL A 385 14.90 1.70 -6.47
C VAL A 385 15.66 2.98 -6.15
N HIS A 386 14.94 4.10 -6.17
CA HIS A 386 15.45 5.41 -5.79
C HIS A 386 14.93 5.79 -4.41
N VAL A 387 15.83 5.98 -3.46
CA VAL A 387 15.51 6.45 -2.11
C VAL A 387 15.84 7.94 -2.03
N PHE A 388 14.82 8.78 -1.89
CA PHE A 388 14.97 10.23 -1.70
C PHE A 388 15.05 10.50 -0.21
N VAL A 389 16.24 10.84 0.29
CA VAL A 389 16.57 10.88 1.71
C VAL A 389 16.61 12.32 2.17
N ALA A 390 15.85 12.63 3.22
CA ALA A 390 15.92 13.94 3.86
C ALA A 390 17.33 14.22 4.43
N GLU A 391 17.86 15.41 4.16
CA GLU A 391 19.18 15.85 4.61
C GLU A 391 19.20 16.05 6.13
N GLU A 392 18.12 16.61 6.68
CA GLU A 392 17.97 16.86 8.11
C GLU A 392 17.30 15.67 8.80
N ARG A 393 17.80 15.32 9.99
CA ARG A 393 17.21 14.32 10.87
C ARG A 393 16.78 14.98 12.17
N ARG A 394 15.68 14.49 12.73
CA ARG A 394 15.28 14.88 14.08
C ARG A 394 16.32 14.37 15.08
N GLU A 395 16.58 15.14 16.14
CA GLU A 395 17.56 14.77 17.18
C GLU A 395 17.25 13.44 17.88
N ASP A 396 15.98 13.03 17.89
CA ASP A 396 15.49 11.76 18.48
C ASP A 396 15.45 10.59 17.48
N ALA A 397 15.82 10.80 16.21
CA ALA A 397 15.78 9.75 15.20
C ALA A 397 16.92 8.73 15.39
N PRO A 398 16.66 7.43 15.16
CA PRO A 398 17.71 6.43 15.18
C PRO A 398 18.78 6.76 14.13
N PRO A 399 20.07 6.44 14.39
CA PRO A 399 21.13 6.64 13.41
C PRO A 399 20.90 5.70 12.23
N LEU A 400 20.51 6.28 11.09
CA LEU A 400 20.28 5.55 9.84
C LEU A 400 21.39 5.89 8.84
N THR A 401 21.73 4.91 8.00
CA THR A 401 22.62 5.11 6.85
C THR A 401 21.94 5.98 5.78
N GLY A 402 22.72 6.52 4.85
CA GLY A 402 22.20 7.27 3.69
C GLY A 402 21.30 6.45 2.75
N SER A 403 21.14 5.15 3.00
CA SER A 403 20.22 4.23 2.30
C SER A 403 18.96 3.89 3.10
N LEU A 404 18.84 4.37 4.33
CA LEU A 404 17.74 4.02 5.25
C LEU A 404 17.52 2.52 5.43
N GLY A 405 18.61 1.74 5.38
CA GLY A 405 18.63 0.29 5.52
C GLY A 405 18.30 -0.52 4.27
N TRP A 406 17.94 0.13 3.15
CA TRP A 406 17.57 -0.60 1.93
C TRP A 406 18.73 -1.37 1.30
N ASP A 407 19.97 -1.02 1.62
CA ASP A 407 21.19 -1.74 1.21
C ASP A 407 21.32 -3.13 1.87
N GLU A 408 20.57 -3.39 2.93
CA GLU A 408 20.51 -4.73 3.55
C GLU A 408 19.68 -5.73 2.73
N VAL A 409 18.86 -5.25 1.79
CA VAL A 409 17.97 -6.09 0.96
C VAL A 409 18.30 -5.96 -0.52
N LEU A 410 18.70 -4.77 -0.96
CA LEU A 410 18.97 -4.47 -2.37
C LEU A 410 20.47 -4.31 -2.62
N PRO A 411 21.01 -4.93 -3.68
CA PRO A 411 22.39 -4.66 -4.07
C PRO A 411 22.54 -3.21 -4.54
N TRP A 412 23.69 -2.58 -4.27
CA TRP A 412 24.00 -1.21 -4.71
C TRP A 412 23.85 -0.97 -6.21
N ALA A 413 23.92 -2.03 -7.04
CA ALA A 413 23.64 -1.94 -8.47
C ALA A 413 22.17 -1.57 -8.81
N ARG A 414 21.25 -1.74 -7.86
CA ARG A 414 19.81 -1.45 -8.00
C ARG A 414 19.32 -0.37 -7.03
N LEU A 415 20.18 0.12 -6.14
CA LEU A 415 19.82 1.09 -5.11
C LEU A 415 20.48 2.44 -5.40
N HIS A 416 19.65 3.46 -5.59
CA HIS A 416 20.08 4.83 -5.86
C HIS A 416 19.60 5.73 -4.72
N CYS A 417 20.52 6.34 -3.99
CA CYS A 417 20.17 7.23 -2.88
C CYS A 417 20.39 8.68 -3.32
N VAL A 418 19.37 9.52 -3.14
CA VAL A 418 19.39 10.94 -3.53
C VAL A 418 19.04 11.77 -2.31
N THR A 419 19.97 12.62 -1.87
CA THR A 419 19.72 13.52 -0.73
C THR A 419 18.87 14.71 -1.16
N VAL A 420 17.86 15.06 -0.36
CA VAL A 420 16.92 16.15 -0.59
C VAL A 420 16.90 17.07 0.65
N PRO A 421 16.93 18.41 0.48
CA PRO A 421 16.91 19.35 1.60
C PRO A 421 15.69 19.21 2.52
N GLY A 422 15.87 19.63 3.78
CA GLY A 422 14.84 19.56 4.82
C GLY A 422 14.80 18.23 5.55
N ASP A 423 13.82 18.10 6.42
CA ASP A 423 13.48 16.87 7.15
C ASP A 423 12.28 16.15 6.52
N HIS A 424 11.87 15.01 7.11
CA HIS A 424 10.75 14.20 6.63
C HIS A 424 9.45 15.00 6.37
N LEU A 425 9.19 16.04 7.16
CA LEU A 425 7.97 16.85 7.04
C LEU A 425 8.18 17.99 6.05
N THR A 426 9.25 18.77 6.25
CA THR A 426 9.55 19.98 5.50
C THR A 426 10.02 19.72 4.08
N MET A 427 10.48 18.50 3.74
CA MET A 427 10.84 18.14 2.36
C MET A 427 9.65 18.19 1.38
N MET A 428 8.43 18.09 1.88
CA MET A 428 7.18 18.21 1.11
C MET A 428 6.66 19.65 1.04
N GLU A 429 7.35 20.61 1.66
CA GLU A 429 6.99 22.02 1.70
C GLU A 429 7.96 22.88 0.89
N ALA A 430 7.54 24.09 0.50
CA ALA A 430 8.44 25.03 -0.17
C ALA A 430 9.51 25.55 0.81
N PRO A 431 10.78 25.71 0.37
CA PRO A 431 11.27 25.51 -1.00
C PRO A 431 11.70 24.06 -1.33
N HIS A 432 11.74 23.15 -0.36
CA HIS A 432 12.34 21.82 -0.50
C HIS A 432 11.57 20.89 -1.48
N VAL A 433 10.25 21.00 -1.56
CA VAL A 433 9.41 20.23 -2.50
C VAL A 433 9.81 20.45 -3.96
N GLN A 434 10.36 21.63 -4.28
CA GLN A 434 10.90 21.93 -5.61
C GLN A 434 12.17 21.12 -5.90
N ALA A 435 13.04 20.96 -4.90
CA ALA A 435 14.23 20.13 -5.03
C ALA A 435 13.86 18.64 -5.16
N LEU A 436 12.87 18.18 -4.39
CA LEU A 436 12.34 16.82 -4.50
C LEU A 436 11.76 16.53 -5.89
N GLY A 437 10.91 17.41 -6.42
CA GLY A 437 10.30 17.24 -7.75
C GLY A 437 11.34 17.18 -8.88
N ARG A 438 12.36 18.04 -8.83
CA ARG A 438 13.50 18.00 -9.77
C ARG A 438 14.28 16.68 -9.66
N ALA A 439 14.60 16.26 -8.44
CA ALA A 439 15.32 15.01 -8.20
C ALA A 439 14.57 13.79 -8.74
N ILE A 440 13.24 13.75 -8.58
CA ILE A 440 12.38 12.69 -9.15
C ILE A 440 12.43 12.74 -10.67
N SER A 441 12.32 13.93 -11.28
CA SER A 441 12.36 14.09 -12.73
C SER A 441 13.69 13.60 -13.32
N GLU A 442 14.81 14.00 -12.71
CA GLU A 442 16.15 13.56 -13.11
C GLU A 442 16.33 12.04 -12.97
N ALA A 443 15.82 11.45 -11.89
CA ALA A 443 15.87 10.01 -11.66
C ALA A 443 15.11 9.24 -12.74
N VAL A 444 13.88 9.67 -13.07
CA VAL A 444 13.06 9.06 -14.13
C VAL A 444 13.76 9.17 -15.49
N CYS A 445 14.23 10.37 -15.86
CA CYS A 445 14.95 10.57 -17.13
C CYS A 445 16.23 9.73 -17.23
N THR A 446 16.98 9.58 -16.12
CA THR A 446 18.23 8.80 -16.10
C THR A 446 17.97 7.32 -16.38
N ILE A 447 16.84 6.77 -15.92
CA ILE A 447 16.44 5.40 -16.21
C ILE A 447 16.07 5.27 -17.68
N THR A 448 15.26 6.17 -18.24
CA THR A 448 14.89 6.13 -19.66
C THR A 448 16.13 6.17 -20.58
N ALA A 449 17.18 6.90 -20.16
CA ALA A 449 18.44 6.98 -20.90
C ALA A 449 19.35 5.76 -20.74
N ARG A 450 19.23 4.99 -19.64
CA ARG A 450 20.00 3.78 -19.41
C ARG A 450 19.14 2.57 -19.78
N GLN A 451 19.49 1.89 -20.87
CA GLN A 451 19.14 0.47 -21.01
C GLN A 451 19.87 -0.28 -19.89
N ILE A 452 19.31 -0.28 -18.68
CA ILE A 452 19.75 -1.17 -17.61
C ILE A 452 19.50 -2.55 -18.20
N PRO A 453 20.54 -3.37 -18.42
CA PRO A 453 20.31 -4.74 -18.83
C PRO A 453 19.40 -5.30 -17.75
N VAL A 454 18.19 -5.74 -18.13
CA VAL A 454 17.45 -6.72 -17.33
C VAL A 454 18.52 -7.74 -17.03
N LEU A 455 18.99 -7.81 -15.77
CA LEU A 455 19.91 -8.85 -15.37
C LEU A 455 19.20 -10.09 -15.82
N SER A 456 19.71 -10.71 -16.89
CA SER A 456 19.01 -11.77 -17.59
C SER A 456 18.60 -12.75 -16.53
N GLU A 457 17.43 -13.38 -16.69
CA GLU A 457 16.95 -14.49 -15.86
C GLU A 457 17.96 -15.65 -15.91
N MET A 458 19.18 -15.45 -15.40
CA MET A 458 20.37 -16.14 -15.88
C MET A 458 20.53 -17.51 -15.24
N SER A 459 19.49 -17.99 -14.56
CA SER A 459 19.42 -19.36 -14.04
C SER A 459 18.00 -19.92 -13.88
N TYR A 460 16.93 -19.15 -14.10
CA TYR A 460 15.58 -19.70 -13.96
C TYR A 460 15.19 -20.45 -15.21
N GLN A 461 15.04 -21.76 -15.07
CA GLN A 461 14.51 -22.63 -16.10
C GLN A 461 13.10 -23.06 -15.68
N PRO A 462 12.04 -22.51 -16.29
CA PRO A 462 10.67 -22.82 -15.90
C PRO A 462 10.32 -24.29 -16.13
N LEU A 463 10.94 -24.96 -17.11
CA LEU A 463 10.65 -26.34 -17.46
C LEU A 463 11.82 -27.24 -17.12
N VAL A 464 11.57 -28.26 -16.29
CA VAL A 464 12.54 -29.28 -15.88
C VAL A 464 12.08 -30.64 -16.38
N THR A 465 12.92 -31.33 -17.14
CA THR A 465 12.62 -32.70 -17.55
C THR A 465 12.80 -33.66 -16.39
N ILE A 466 11.70 -34.31 -15.97
CA ILE A 466 11.71 -35.37 -14.96
C ILE A 466 12.05 -36.70 -15.62
N GLN A 467 11.44 -36.96 -16.78
CA GLN A 467 11.61 -38.19 -17.55
C GLN A 467 11.51 -37.89 -19.04
N ASN A 468 12.49 -38.35 -19.84
CA ASN A 468 12.52 -38.05 -21.29
C ASN A 468 11.40 -38.75 -22.07
N GLY A 469 11.00 -39.97 -21.66
CA GLY A 469 9.98 -40.74 -22.36
C GLY A 469 10.40 -41.28 -23.74
N GLY A 470 9.42 -41.79 -24.48
CA GLY A 470 9.54 -42.20 -25.88
C GLY A 470 8.46 -41.57 -26.76
N ALA A 471 8.65 -41.60 -28.08
CA ALA A 471 7.78 -40.90 -29.06
C ALA A 471 6.34 -41.44 -29.18
N GLY A 472 5.97 -42.47 -28.41
CA GLY A 472 4.65 -43.12 -28.47
C GLY A 472 3.58 -42.48 -27.57
N HIS A 473 3.96 -41.57 -26.67
CA HIS A 473 3.04 -40.92 -25.74
C HIS A 473 3.12 -39.40 -25.84
N ALA A 474 1.98 -38.72 -25.67
CA ALA A 474 1.95 -37.28 -25.48
C ALA A 474 2.66 -36.92 -24.15
N PRO A 475 3.39 -35.80 -24.08
CA PRO A 475 4.09 -35.42 -22.85
C PRO A 475 3.12 -35.03 -21.73
N VAL A 476 3.56 -35.24 -20.50
CA VAL A 476 2.90 -34.85 -19.28
C VAL A 476 3.62 -33.64 -18.68
N PHE A 477 2.89 -32.54 -18.49
CA PHE A 477 3.39 -31.35 -17.80
C PHE A 477 2.76 -31.22 -16.43
N CYS A 478 3.59 -31.09 -15.40
CA CYS A 478 3.17 -31.09 -14.01
C CYS A 478 3.46 -29.77 -13.32
N VAL A 479 2.47 -29.19 -12.65
CA VAL A 479 2.63 -27.97 -11.85
C VAL A 479 2.43 -28.30 -10.36
N PRO A 480 3.43 -28.03 -9.50
CA PRO A 480 3.33 -28.37 -8.08
C PRO A 480 2.40 -27.44 -7.31
N GLY A 481 2.01 -27.86 -6.11
CA GLY A 481 1.26 -27.05 -5.16
C GLY A 481 2.01 -25.87 -4.57
N ALA A 482 1.31 -25.07 -3.77
CA ALA A 482 1.89 -23.95 -3.04
C ALA A 482 3.04 -24.44 -2.15
N GLY A 483 4.24 -23.85 -2.32
CA GLY A 483 5.43 -24.26 -1.56
C GLY A 483 6.01 -25.62 -1.96
N GLY A 484 5.44 -26.27 -2.98
CA GLY A 484 5.93 -27.52 -3.55
C GLY A 484 7.05 -27.32 -4.58
N SER A 485 7.65 -28.42 -4.99
CA SER A 485 8.68 -28.49 -6.02
C SER A 485 8.33 -29.57 -7.05
N VAL A 486 8.90 -29.47 -8.25
CA VAL A 486 8.77 -30.48 -9.32
C VAL A 486 9.22 -31.88 -8.87
N THR A 487 10.07 -31.96 -7.84
CA THR A 487 10.50 -33.24 -7.24
C THR A 487 9.33 -34.03 -6.65
N GLY A 488 8.21 -33.39 -6.30
CA GLY A 488 7.01 -34.06 -5.81
C GLY A 488 6.38 -35.00 -6.84
N PHE A 489 6.69 -34.85 -8.12
CA PHE A 489 6.16 -35.69 -9.21
C PHE A 489 7.09 -36.85 -9.61
N VAL A 490 8.28 -36.97 -9.01
CA VAL A 490 9.23 -38.04 -9.36
C VAL A 490 8.63 -39.42 -9.12
N GLY A 491 7.96 -39.63 -7.97
CA GLY A 491 7.30 -40.90 -7.68
C GLY A 491 6.18 -41.26 -8.66
N LEU A 492 5.50 -40.24 -9.22
CA LEU A 492 4.51 -40.45 -10.29
C LEU A 492 5.19 -40.85 -11.61
N ALA A 493 6.28 -40.18 -11.98
CA ALA A 493 7.07 -40.53 -13.17
C ALA A 493 7.58 -41.98 -13.12
N ASP A 494 8.19 -42.35 -11.98
CA ASP A 494 8.72 -43.69 -11.74
C ASP A 494 7.63 -44.76 -11.89
N THR A 495 6.40 -44.46 -11.43
CA THR A 495 5.30 -45.43 -11.47
C THR A 495 4.61 -45.51 -12.83
N LEU A 496 4.53 -44.41 -13.58
CA LEU A 496 4.05 -44.41 -14.97
C LEU A 496 4.99 -45.20 -15.89
N GLY A 497 6.29 -45.20 -15.57
CA GLY A 497 7.33 -45.95 -16.26
C GLY A 497 7.99 -45.15 -17.40
N PRO A 498 9.18 -45.58 -17.86
CA PRO A 498 10.13 -44.76 -18.62
C PRO A 498 9.67 -44.35 -20.03
N ALA A 499 8.56 -44.91 -20.53
CA ALA A 499 8.02 -44.59 -21.84
C ALA A 499 7.29 -43.24 -21.89
N TRP A 500 6.81 -42.72 -20.76
CA TRP A 500 6.04 -41.48 -20.69
C TRP A 500 6.94 -40.24 -20.59
N PRO A 501 6.91 -39.30 -21.55
CA PRO A 501 7.63 -38.04 -21.40
C PRO A 501 6.98 -37.21 -20.30
N MET A 502 7.78 -36.73 -19.34
CA MET A 502 7.26 -36.00 -18.18
C MET A 502 8.17 -34.83 -17.81
N HIS A 503 7.56 -33.66 -17.68
CA HIS A 503 8.22 -32.40 -17.36
C HIS A 503 7.52 -31.73 -16.19
N GLY A 504 8.30 -31.18 -15.26
CA GLY A 504 7.82 -30.34 -14.19
C GLY A 504 7.98 -28.86 -14.54
N LEU A 505 6.97 -28.06 -14.22
CA LEU A 505 7.01 -26.61 -14.31
C LEU A 505 7.42 -26.03 -12.95
N GLN A 506 8.65 -25.54 -12.86
CA GLN A 506 9.26 -25.09 -11.62
C GLN A 506 8.70 -23.72 -11.19
N PRO A 507 8.25 -23.54 -9.94
CA PRO A 507 7.86 -22.23 -9.43
C PRO A 507 9.00 -21.21 -9.47
N ARG A 508 8.72 -20.00 -9.97
CA ARG A 508 9.65 -18.86 -9.95
C ARG A 508 9.85 -18.33 -8.54
N GLY A 509 11.08 -17.94 -8.19
CA GLY A 509 11.42 -17.29 -6.91
C GLY A 509 11.81 -18.22 -5.76
N LEU A 510 11.91 -19.54 -6.00
CA LEU A 510 12.42 -20.49 -5.01
C LEU A 510 13.87 -20.20 -4.57
N ASP A 511 14.65 -19.50 -5.40
CA ASP A 511 16.00 -19.03 -5.10
C ASP A 511 16.03 -17.80 -4.16
N GLY A 512 14.87 -17.20 -3.88
CA GLY A 512 14.74 -15.97 -3.10
C GLY A 512 15.11 -14.68 -3.84
N ALA A 513 15.65 -14.77 -5.05
CA ALA A 513 16.06 -13.63 -5.85
C ALA A 513 14.96 -13.15 -6.80
N LEU A 514 14.29 -14.09 -7.47
CA LEU A 514 13.21 -13.76 -8.40
C LEU A 514 11.89 -13.54 -7.68
N VAL A 515 11.05 -12.70 -8.28
CA VAL A 515 9.70 -12.44 -7.81
C VAL A 515 8.80 -13.60 -8.26
N PRO A 516 8.08 -14.29 -7.34
CA PRO A 516 7.14 -15.33 -7.73
C PRO A 516 6.01 -14.76 -8.60
N TYR A 517 5.37 -15.60 -9.42
CA TYR A 517 4.16 -15.19 -10.12
C TYR A 517 3.08 -14.79 -9.12
N SER A 518 2.52 -13.59 -9.27
CA SER A 518 1.53 -13.01 -8.34
C SER A 518 0.09 -13.25 -8.79
N SER A 519 -0.12 -13.87 -9.95
CA SER A 519 -1.42 -14.32 -10.45
C SER A 519 -1.30 -15.70 -11.12
N VAL A 520 -2.42 -16.43 -11.16
CA VAL A 520 -2.53 -17.71 -11.86
C VAL A 520 -2.38 -17.50 -13.37
N GLU A 521 -2.93 -16.40 -13.88
CA GLU A 521 -2.89 -16.01 -15.28
C GLU A 521 -1.46 -15.76 -15.79
N ALA A 522 -0.64 -15.04 -15.01
CA ALA A 522 0.76 -14.79 -15.36
C ALA A 522 1.57 -16.10 -15.32
N ALA A 523 1.38 -16.91 -14.28
CA ALA A 523 2.03 -18.22 -14.17
C ALA A 523 1.67 -19.14 -15.35
N ALA A 524 0.39 -19.20 -15.72
CA ALA A 524 -0.10 -20.00 -16.84
C ALA A 524 0.49 -19.53 -18.17
N GLU A 525 0.53 -18.22 -18.43
CA GLU A 525 1.12 -17.68 -19.67
C GLU A 525 2.60 -18.01 -19.78
N ALA A 526 3.38 -17.79 -18.72
CA ALA A 526 4.81 -18.10 -18.71
C ALA A 526 5.07 -19.60 -18.89
N ASN A 527 4.29 -20.46 -18.22
CA ASN A 527 4.38 -21.90 -18.37
C ASN A 527 4.05 -22.37 -19.79
N LEU A 528 3.02 -21.79 -20.43
CA LEU A 528 2.68 -22.10 -21.81
C LEU A 528 3.79 -21.69 -22.78
N LYS A 529 4.40 -20.51 -22.60
CA LYS A 529 5.58 -20.09 -23.39
C LYS A 529 6.73 -21.09 -23.26
N ALA A 530 6.97 -21.60 -22.06
CA ALA A 530 8.00 -22.61 -21.82
C ALA A 530 7.67 -23.96 -22.49
N ILE A 531 6.39 -24.37 -22.47
CA ILE A 531 5.92 -25.56 -23.19
C ILE A 531 6.08 -25.38 -24.70
N ASP A 532 5.64 -24.25 -25.26
CA ASP A 532 5.69 -23.98 -26.70
C ASP A 532 7.12 -24.00 -27.26
N ALA A 533 8.11 -23.65 -26.43
CA ALA A 533 9.53 -23.72 -26.79
C ALA A 533 10.06 -25.16 -26.96
N VAL A 534 9.43 -26.15 -26.29
CA VAL A 534 9.82 -27.57 -26.35
C VAL A 534 8.88 -28.37 -27.26
N GLN A 535 7.58 -28.07 -27.18
CA GLN A 535 6.52 -28.67 -27.96
C GLN A 535 5.47 -27.61 -28.31
N SER A 536 5.56 -27.07 -29.52
CA SER A 536 4.67 -26.03 -30.04
C SER A 536 3.30 -26.53 -30.51
N ASP A 537 3.17 -27.84 -30.79
CA ASP A 537 1.93 -28.43 -31.30
C ASP A 537 1.67 -29.84 -30.75
N GLY A 538 0.51 -30.41 -31.07
CA GLY A 538 0.10 -31.74 -30.68
C GLY A 538 -0.53 -31.81 -29.27
N PRO A 539 -1.12 -32.97 -28.94
CA PRO A 539 -1.77 -33.20 -27.66
C PRO A 539 -0.77 -33.13 -26.51
N ILE A 540 -1.23 -32.60 -25.37
CA ILE A 540 -0.46 -32.62 -24.11
C ILE A 540 -1.35 -33.05 -22.94
N HIS A 541 -0.73 -33.62 -21.92
CA HIS A 541 -1.37 -33.90 -20.64
C HIS A 541 -0.94 -32.85 -19.60
N LEU A 542 -1.90 -32.36 -18.82
CA LEU A 542 -1.66 -31.39 -17.76
C LEU A 542 -2.06 -31.98 -16.41
N ILE A 543 -1.15 -31.92 -15.44
CA ILE A 543 -1.39 -32.37 -14.06
C ILE A 543 -1.02 -31.24 -13.11
N GLY A 544 -1.95 -30.82 -12.27
CA GLY A 544 -1.71 -29.81 -11.24
C GLY A 544 -2.02 -30.37 -9.87
N HIS A 545 -1.14 -30.17 -8.90
CA HIS A 545 -1.40 -30.49 -7.50
C HIS A 545 -1.72 -29.22 -6.72
N SER A 546 -2.75 -29.22 -5.87
CA SER A 546 -3.10 -28.09 -5.01
C SER A 546 -3.23 -26.78 -5.81
N PHE A 547 -2.52 -25.71 -5.44
CA PHE A 547 -2.41 -24.46 -6.20
C PHE A 547 -2.03 -24.66 -7.68
N GLY A 548 -1.20 -25.66 -8.00
CA GLY A 548 -0.84 -26.01 -9.37
C GLY A 548 -2.05 -26.45 -10.20
N GLY A 549 -3.11 -26.96 -9.57
CA GLY A 549 -4.41 -27.25 -10.19
C GLY A 549 -5.05 -26.01 -10.83
N TRP A 550 -4.98 -24.85 -10.16
CA TRP A 550 -5.47 -23.59 -10.73
C TRP A 550 -4.70 -23.19 -11.98
N VAL A 551 -3.36 -23.31 -11.91
CA VAL A 551 -2.46 -22.98 -13.01
C VAL A 551 -2.73 -23.86 -14.22
N VAL A 552 -2.81 -25.19 -14.06
CA VAL A 552 -3.10 -26.08 -15.20
C VAL A 552 -4.52 -25.91 -15.74
N PHE A 553 -5.49 -25.54 -14.91
CA PHE A 553 -6.84 -25.23 -15.38
C PHE A 553 -6.84 -23.99 -16.27
N GLU A 554 -6.17 -22.91 -15.87
CA GLU A 554 -5.99 -21.71 -16.70
C GLU A 554 -5.21 -22.00 -17.99
N MET A 555 -4.13 -22.78 -17.90
CA MET A 555 -3.37 -23.24 -19.08
C MET A 555 -4.27 -24.01 -20.06
N ALA A 556 -5.09 -24.94 -19.56
CA ALA A 556 -5.99 -25.73 -20.37
C ALA A 556 -7.05 -24.88 -21.07
N SER A 557 -7.65 -23.91 -20.35
CA SER A 557 -8.60 -22.96 -20.91
C SER A 557 -7.98 -22.14 -22.05
N ARG A 558 -6.75 -21.65 -21.87
CA ARG A 558 -6.02 -20.89 -22.91
C ARG A 558 -5.66 -21.76 -24.11
N LEU A 559 -5.21 -22.99 -23.89
CA LEU A 559 -4.90 -23.93 -24.98
C LEU A 559 -6.15 -24.27 -25.79
N LEU A 560 -7.28 -24.51 -25.13
CA LEU A 560 -8.57 -24.74 -25.78
C LEU A 560 -8.98 -23.51 -26.62
N ALA A 561 -8.83 -22.30 -26.08
CA ALA A 561 -9.10 -21.06 -26.81
C ALA A 561 -8.19 -20.86 -28.04
N ARG A 562 -6.94 -21.36 -27.98
CA ARG A 562 -5.99 -21.39 -29.10
C ARG A 562 -6.25 -22.56 -30.08
N GLY A 563 -7.23 -23.42 -29.80
CA GLY A 563 -7.54 -24.61 -30.61
C GLY A 563 -6.56 -25.78 -30.43
N ARG A 564 -5.72 -25.76 -29.40
CA ARG A 564 -4.77 -26.83 -29.09
C ARG A 564 -5.42 -27.90 -28.21
N ILE A 565 -5.16 -29.16 -28.54
CA ILE A 565 -5.75 -30.31 -27.85
C ILE A 565 -5.09 -30.52 -26.48
N VAL A 566 -5.90 -30.51 -25.42
CA VAL A 566 -5.52 -30.97 -24.08
C VAL A 566 -6.01 -32.42 -23.96
N ALA A 567 -5.08 -33.37 -24.06
CA ALA A 567 -5.40 -34.81 -24.00
C ALA A 567 -5.92 -35.23 -22.63
N SER A 568 -5.40 -34.61 -21.57
CA SER A 568 -6.00 -34.70 -20.25
C SER A 568 -5.70 -33.51 -19.38
N LEU A 569 -6.65 -33.18 -18.51
CA LEU A 569 -6.47 -32.24 -17.41
C LEU A 569 -6.77 -32.97 -16.09
N THR A 570 -5.77 -33.08 -15.22
CA THR A 570 -5.88 -33.70 -13.90
C THR A 570 -5.59 -32.69 -12.81
N LEU A 571 -6.54 -32.53 -11.89
CA LEU A 571 -6.45 -31.67 -10.71
C LEU A 571 -6.32 -32.56 -9.49
N ILE A 572 -5.19 -32.52 -8.78
CA ILE A 572 -4.90 -33.36 -7.63
C ILE A 572 -5.10 -32.53 -6.37
N ASP A 573 -6.10 -32.91 -5.58
CA ASP A 573 -6.45 -32.30 -4.30
C ASP A 573 -6.40 -30.77 -4.32
N SER A 574 -6.98 -30.22 -5.39
CA SER A 574 -6.99 -28.80 -5.67
C SER A 574 -8.32 -28.22 -5.21
N GLU A 575 -8.30 -27.19 -4.38
CA GLU A 575 -9.50 -26.47 -3.99
C GLU A 575 -10.13 -25.77 -5.22
N ALA A 576 -11.44 -25.58 -5.22
CA ALA A 576 -12.10 -24.85 -6.29
C ALA A 576 -11.75 -23.34 -6.23
N PRO A 577 -11.61 -22.65 -7.37
CA PRO A 577 -11.42 -21.19 -7.39
C PRO A 577 -12.61 -20.47 -6.72
N GLY A 578 -12.36 -19.37 -5.98
CA GLY A 578 -13.45 -18.57 -5.37
C GLY A 578 -13.23 -17.98 -3.97
N GLY A 579 -12.10 -18.27 -3.29
CA GLY A 579 -11.65 -17.51 -2.11
C GLY A 579 -12.08 -18.01 -0.72
N ASP A 580 -12.86 -19.10 -0.63
CA ASP A 580 -13.29 -19.63 0.68
C ASP A 580 -12.29 -20.62 1.31
N GLY A 581 -11.35 -21.14 0.52
CA GLY A 581 -10.36 -22.17 0.89
C GLY A 581 -9.09 -21.66 1.59
N MET A 582 -8.02 -22.44 1.60
CA MET A 582 -6.75 -22.07 2.25
C MET A 582 -5.95 -21.02 1.48
N VAL A 583 -6.17 -20.94 0.17
CA VAL A 583 -5.56 -19.98 -0.76
C VAL A 583 -6.55 -18.86 -1.10
N GLY A 584 -6.05 -17.68 -1.49
CA GLY A 584 -6.86 -16.51 -1.81
C GLY A 584 -7.28 -15.68 -0.59
N LYS A 585 -6.51 -15.75 0.51
CA LYS A 585 -6.78 -15.00 1.75
C LYS A 585 -5.65 -14.02 2.07
N PRO A 586 -5.92 -12.90 2.77
CA PRO A 586 -4.88 -11.98 3.21
C PRO A 586 -4.07 -12.60 4.36
N TYR A 587 -2.84 -13.02 4.06
CA TYR A 587 -1.90 -13.52 5.07
C TYR A 587 -0.82 -12.47 5.40
N THR A 588 -0.49 -12.30 6.68
CA THR A 588 0.74 -11.62 7.09
C THR A 588 1.96 -12.52 6.85
N ALA A 589 3.20 -12.00 6.89
CA ALA A 589 4.37 -12.85 6.74
C ALA A 589 4.46 -13.90 7.86
N THR A 590 4.18 -13.51 9.11
CA THR A 590 4.05 -14.44 10.24
C THR A 590 3.00 -15.52 9.97
N GLY A 591 1.81 -15.14 9.50
CA GLY A 591 0.73 -16.10 9.19
C GLY A 591 1.11 -17.08 8.07
N VAL A 592 1.84 -16.62 7.04
CA VAL A 592 2.41 -17.50 6.01
C VAL A 592 3.35 -18.53 6.62
N LEU A 593 4.21 -18.12 7.56
CA LEU A 593 5.15 -19.04 8.19
C LEU A 593 4.48 -20.06 9.10
N GLU A 594 3.42 -19.68 9.82
CA GLU A 594 2.62 -20.64 10.59
C GLU A 594 2.01 -21.71 9.68
N ARG A 595 1.39 -21.28 8.57
CA ARG A 595 0.85 -22.20 7.55
C ARG A 595 1.95 -23.07 6.93
N LEU A 596 3.13 -22.52 6.69
CA LEU A 596 4.25 -23.26 6.12
C LEU A 596 4.78 -24.31 7.11
N VAL A 597 4.93 -23.96 8.39
CA VAL A 597 5.31 -24.89 9.46
C VAL A 597 4.31 -26.03 9.54
N GLU A 598 3.01 -25.73 9.54
CA GLU A 598 1.95 -26.75 9.54
C GLU A 598 2.05 -27.68 8.32
N ALA A 599 2.15 -27.10 7.12
CA ALA A 599 2.28 -27.87 5.88
C ALA A 599 3.53 -28.77 5.87
N MET A 600 4.68 -28.26 6.34
CA MET A 600 5.93 -29.01 6.35
C MET A 600 5.96 -30.10 7.43
N GLN A 601 5.35 -29.87 8.60
CA GLN A 601 5.17 -30.92 9.63
C GLN A 601 4.28 -32.05 9.11
N LEU A 602 3.16 -31.73 8.45
CA LEU A 602 2.29 -32.73 7.82
C LEU A 602 3.02 -33.52 6.75
N ALA A 603 3.83 -32.84 5.91
CA ALA A 603 4.62 -33.49 4.87
C ALA A 603 5.74 -34.39 5.44
N ALA A 604 6.31 -34.05 6.59
CA ALA A 604 7.32 -34.83 7.30
C ALA A 604 6.72 -36.00 8.11
N GLY A 605 5.47 -35.87 8.56
CA GLY A 605 4.85 -36.77 9.54
C GLY A 605 5.36 -36.59 10.97
N GLU A 606 6.14 -35.52 11.24
CA GLU A 606 6.77 -35.26 12.53
C GLU A 606 6.61 -33.78 12.95
N SER A 607 6.49 -33.54 14.26
CA SER A 607 6.43 -32.17 14.79
C SER A 607 7.80 -31.50 14.79
N PHE A 608 7.84 -30.21 14.45
CA PHE A 608 9.04 -29.38 14.50
C PHE A 608 9.31 -28.84 15.90
N GLY A 609 8.43 -29.07 16.88
CA GLY A 609 8.57 -28.56 18.26
C GLY A 609 8.61 -27.03 18.32
N ILE A 610 7.90 -26.36 17.42
CA ILE A 610 7.79 -24.89 17.38
C ILE A 610 6.50 -24.49 18.09
N ASP A 611 6.62 -23.67 19.14
CA ASP A 611 5.46 -23.05 19.78
C ASP A 611 4.97 -21.86 18.96
N ALA A 612 3.67 -21.83 18.64
CA ALA A 612 3.11 -20.80 17.77
C ALA A 612 3.14 -19.40 18.41
N ALA A 613 2.95 -19.29 19.73
CA ALA A 613 3.02 -17.99 20.41
C ALA A 613 4.44 -17.44 20.43
N VAL A 614 5.43 -18.31 20.66
CA VAL A 614 6.85 -17.98 20.58
C VAL A 614 7.22 -17.56 19.14
N LEU A 615 6.79 -18.29 18.12
CA LEU A 615 7.05 -17.96 16.72
C LEU A 615 6.48 -16.57 16.36
N ARG A 616 5.23 -16.27 16.76
CA ARG A 616 4.59 -14.97 16.49
C ARG A 616 5.32 -13.80 17.14
N ALA A 617 5.92 -14.01 18.31
CA ALA A 617 6.63 -12.96 19.04
C ALA A 617 8.03 -12.65 18.49
N GLN A 618 8.61 -13.53 17.65
CA GLN A 618 9.92 -13.32 17.06
C GLN A 618 9.88 -12.36 15.85
N ASP A 619 11.00 -11.67 15.64
CA ASP A 619 11.31 -10.99 14.38
C ASP A 619 11.48 -12.01 13.23
N ASP A 620 11.51 -11.51 11.99
CA ASP A 620 11.59 -12.36 10.79
C ASP A 620 12.81 -13.28 10.80
N ALA A 621 13.95 -12.79 11.29
CA ALA A 621 15.18 -13.58 11.39
C ALA A 621 15.03 -14.71 12.44
N GLY A 622 14.41 -14.44 13.58
CA GLY A 622 14.09 -15.41 14.62
C GLY A 622 13.10 -16.47 14.13
N GLN A 623 12.07 -16.07 13.39
CA GLN A 623 11.10 -16.98 12.78
C GLN A 623 11.79 -17.94 11.79
N MET A 624 12.65 -17.44 10.91
CA MET A 624 13.43 -18.27 9.98
C MET A 624 14.35 -19.25 10.70
N ARG A 625 15.04 -18.80 11.77
CA ARG A 625 15.90 -19.68 12.58
C ARG A 625 15.13 -20.82 13.23
N GLN A 626 13.92 -20.56 13.72
CA GLN A 626 13.07 -21.59 14.33
C GLN A 626 12.57 -22.60 13.30
N LEU A 627 12.04 -22.13 12.17
CA LEU A 627 11.62 -23.00 11.06
C LEU A 627 12.79 -23.88 10.60
N HIS A 628 13.94 -23.28 10.32
CA HIS A 628 15.15 -23.99 9.90
C HIS A 628 15.59 -25.05 10.91
N SER A 629 15.66 -24.69 12.20
CA SER A 629 16.06 -25.61 13.26
C SER A 629 15.08 -26.80 13.38
N GLY A 630 13.78 -26.55 13.23
CA GLY A 630 12.75 -27.58 13.18
C GLY A 630 12.95 -28.54 12.01
N MET A 631 13.12 -28.00 10.80
CA MET A 631 13.32 -28.78 9.57
C MET A 631 14.62 -29.59 9.58
N VAL A 632 15.71 -29.05 10.14
CA VAL A 632 16.97 -29.80 10.30
C VAL A 632 16.79 -30.96 11.28
N ARG A 633 16.02 -30.77 12.37
CA ARG A 633 15.80 -31.81 13.38
C ARG A 633 15.06 -33.02 12.83
N VAL A 634 14.07 -32.80 11.97
CA VAL A 634 13.30 -33.87 11.30
C VAL A 634 13.95 -34.37 10.00
N GLY A 635 15.15 -33.89 9.66
CA GLY A 635 15.90 -34.34 8.49
C GLY A 635 15.41 -33.80 7.13
N MET A 636 14.49 -32.82 7.11
CA MET A 636 14.04 -32.18 5.87
C MET A 636 15.09 -31.24 5.28
N LEU A 637 15.98 -30.70 6.10
CA LEU A 637 17.11 -29.88 5.67
C LEU A 637 18.44 -30.42 6.23
N PRO A 638 19.54 -30.33 5.47
CA PRO A 638 20.84 -30.74 5.97
C PRO A 638 21.38 -29.73 6.98
N GLN A 639 22.16 -30.17 7.98
CA GLN A 639 22.75 -29.30 9.01
C GLN A 639 23.64 -28.17 8.44
N ARG A 640 24.22 -28.36 7.25
CA ARG A 640 25.04 -27.35 6.56
C ARG A 640 24.24 -26.22 5.90
N SER A 641 22.90 -26.34 5.84
CA SER A 641 22.05 -25.30 5.27
C SER A 641 21.95 -24.09 6.21
N THR A 642 21.60 -22.94 5.67
CA THR A 642 21.39 -21.71 6.45
C THR A 642 19.89 -21.45 6.65
N PRO A 643 19.51 -20.66 7.66
CA PRO A 643 18.12 -20.22 7.82
C PRO A 643 17.53 -19.53 6.59
N ASP A 644 18.37 -18.86 5.79
CA ASP A 644 17.93 -18.17 4.58
C ASP A 644 17.52 -19.12 3.45
N ALA A 645 17.85 -20.41 3.52
CA ALA A 645 17.43 -21.41 2.53
C ALA A 645 15.90 -21.51 2.39
N MET A 646 15.15 -21.13 3.44
CA MET A 646 13.69 -21.15 3.43
C MET A 646 13.04 -19.81 3.03
N ARG A 647 13.82 -18.73 2.80
CA ARG A 647 13.26 -17.43 2.40
C ARG A 647 12.54 -17.49 1.05
N GLY A 648 13.18 -18.06 0.03
CA GLY A 648 12.57 -18.25 -1.29
C GLY A 648 11.31 -19.11 -1.25
N PRO A 649 11.37 -20.33 -0.69
CA PRO A 649 10.19 -21.18 -0.50
C PRO A 649 9.06 -20.51 0.28
N ALA A 650 9.37 -19.79 1.38
CA ALA A 650 8.36 -19.07 2.15
C ALA A 650 7.73 -17.92 1.36
N ARG A 651 8.51 -17.20 0.54
CA ARG A 651 8.00 -16.16 -0.38
C ARG A 651 7.04 -16.76 -1.39
N VAL A 652 7.45 -17.83 -2.09
CA VAL A 652 6.62 -18.51 -3.10
C VAL A 652 5.33 -19.04 -2.48
N PHE A 653 5.43 -19.70 -1.33
CA PHE A 653 4.26 -20.21 -0.59
C PHE A 653 3.33 -19.06 -0.19
N GLY A 654 3.87 -17.99 0.37
CA GLY A 654 3.09 -16.81 0.77
C GLY A 654 2.43 -16.09 -0.40
N THR A 655 3.09 -16.00 -1.57
CA THR A 655 2.47 -15.44 -2.78
C THR A 655 1.31 -16.32 -3.26
N ALA A 656 1.48 -17.65 -3.28
CA ALA A 656 0.42 -18.57 -3.66
C ALA A 656 -0.79 -18.49 -2.70
N LEU A 657 -0.56 -18.44 -1.37
CA LEU A 657 -1.63 -18.29 -0.38
C LEU A 657 -2.44 -17.01 -0.54
N ARG A 658 -1.83 -15.92 -1.00
CA ARG A 658 -2.49 -14.62 -1.22
C ARG A 658 -3.11 -14.47 -2.61
N THR A 659 -2.78 -15.36 -3.54
CA THR A 659 -3.26 -15.28 -4.92
C THR A 659 -4.74 -15.61 -4.97
N ILE A 660 -5.54 -14.71 -5.53
CA ILE A 660 -6.96 -14.93 -5.83
C ILE A 660 -7.05 -15.36 -7.29
N TYR A 661 -7.79 -16.43 -7.55
CA TYR A 661 -8.05 -16.91 -8.90
C TYR A 661 -9.54 -16.97 -9.20
N LEU A 662 -9.93 -16.31 -10.29
CA LEU A 662 -11.28 -16.33 -10.83
C LEU A 662 -11.17 -16.65 -12.33
N PRO A 663 -11.43 -17.90 -12.74
CA PRO A 663 -11.29 -18.32 -14.14
C PRO A 663 -12.10 -17.41 -15.07
N ARG A 664 -11.41 -16.77 -16.03
CA ARG A 664 -12.06 -15.89 -17.04
C ARG A 664 -12.48 -16.65 -18.29
N HIS A 665 -11.80 -17.76 -18.58
CA HIS A 665 -12.04 -18.56 -19.77
C HIS A 665 -12.73 -19.88 -19.39
N PRO A 666 -13.85 -20.24 -20.04
CA PRO A 666 -14.48 -21.53 -19.82
C PRO A 666 -13.62 -22.65 -20.41
N TYR A 667 -13.55 -23.78 -19.71
CA TYR A 667 -12.95 -25.01 -20.23
C TYR A 667 -14.02 -26.08 -20.36
N THR A 668 -14.22 -26.57 -21.59
CA THR A 668 -15.24 -27.60 -21.90
C THR A 668 -14.64 -28.99 -22.14
N GLY A 669 -13.31 -29.12 -22.05
CA GLY A 669 -12.64 -30.41 -22.18
C GLY A 669 -12.85 -31.30 -20.94
N PRO A 670 -12.41 -32.58 -21.02
CA PRO A 670 -12.50 -33.48 -19.88
C PRO A 670 -11.60 -33.01 -18.74
N VAL A 671 -12.16 -32.96 -17.52
CA VAL A 671 -11.45 -32.64 -16.27
C VAL A 671 -11.53 -33.84 -15.35
N ARG A 672 -10.40 -34.24 -14.79
CA ARG A 672 -10.34 -35.28 -13.75
C ARG A 672 -9.92 -34.64 -12.44
N LEU A 673 -10.76 -34.76 -11.42
CA LEU A 673 -10.50 -34.25 -10.08
C LEU A 673 -10.17 -35.42 -9.17
N VAL A 674 -8.98 -35.43 -8.60
CA VAL A 674 -8.58 -36.37 -7.55
C VAL A 674 -8.82 -35.68 -6.22
N VAL A 675 -9.59 -36.31 -5.33
CA VAL A 675 -9.82 -35.88 -3.95
C VAL A 675 -9.27 -36.92 -3.00
N VAL A 676 -8.69 -36.47 -1.88
CA VAL A 676 -8.05 -37.36 -0.91
C VAL A 676 -9.02 -37.81 0.19
N ASP A 677 -8.79 -39.01 0.71
CA ASP A 677 -9.45 -39.53 1.92
C ASP A 677 -8.49 -39.43 3.12
N ASP A 678 -8.51 -38.29 3.80
CA ASP A 678 -7.52 -37.94 4.83
C ASP A 678 -7.72 -38.81 6.07
N PRO A 679 -6.75 -39.67 6.44
CA PRO A 679 -6.87 -40.54 7.61
C PRO A 679 -6.91 -39.78 8.95
N ALA A 680 -6.58 -38.48 8.97
CA ALA A 680 -6.68 -37.63 10.15
C ALA A 680 -8.10 -37.10 10.40
N LEU A 681 -8.99 -37.18 9.42
CA LEU A 681 -10.37 -36.74 9.51
C LEU A 681 -11.30 -37.93 9.74
N ASP A 682 -12.45 -37.67 10.39
CA ASP A 682 -13.52 -38.66 10.41
C ASP A 682 -14.23 -38.74 9.06
N VAL A 683 -14.98 -39.83 8.85
CA VAL A 683 -15.67 -40.10 7.57
C VAL A 683 -16.61 -38.94 7.17
N ALA A 684 -17.30 -38.33 8.13
CA ALA A 684 -18.23 -37.24 7.85
C ALA A 684 -17.50 -35.97 7.39
N SER A 685 -16.36 -35.67 8.01
CA SER A 685 -15.51 -34.52 7.69
C SER A 685 -14.84 -34.69 6.34
N ASN A 686 -14.33 -35.89 6.02
CA ASN A 686 -13.84 -36.20 4.67
C ASN A 686 -14.94 -36.03 3.63
N GLN A 687 -16.12 -36.61 3.85
CA GLN A 687 -17.25 -36.48 2.93
C GLN A 687 -17.72 -35.03 2.75
N LEU A 688 -17.63 -34.19 3.79
CA LEU A 688 -17.97 -32.77 3.68
C LEU A 688 -16.94 -32.03 2.82
N ALA A 689 -15.65 -32.13 3.16
CA ALA A 689 -14.57 -31.45 2.44
C ALA A 689 -14.50 -31.87 0.96
N GLN A 690 -14.67 -33.17 0.70
CA GLN A 690 -14.73 -33.71 -0.66
C GLN A 690 -15.93 -33.15 -1.43
N ARG A 691 -17.13 -33.13 -0.82
CA ARG A 691 -18.33 -32.57 -1.48
C ARG A 691 -18.17 -31.10 -1.81
N GLU A 692 -17.67 -30.29 -0.88
CA GLU A 692 -17.44 -28.86 -1.09
C GLU A 692 -16.49 -28.62 -2.27
N THR A 693 -15.39 -29.38 -2.32
CA THR A 693 -14.41 -29.31 -3.41
C THR A 693 -15.03 -29.72 -4.76
N ILE A 694 -15.76 -30.83 -4.80
CA ILE A 694 -16.41 -31.35 -6.02
C ILE A 694 -17.48 -30.37 -6.52
N GLU A 695 -18.35 -29.87 -5.64
CA GLU A 695 -19.41 -28.94 -6.00
C GLU A 695 -18.85 -27.59 -6.45
N GLY A 696 -17.78 -27.11 -5.81
CA GLY A 696 -17.05 -25.92 -6.24
C GLY A 696 -16.52 -26.07 -7.67
N TRP A 697 -15.80 -27.16 -7.96
CA TRP A 697 -15.25 -27.38 -9.30
C TRP A 697 -16.33 -27.62 -10.36
N ARG A 698 -17.46 -28.26 -10.03
CA ARG A 698 -18.57 -28.46 -10.98
C ARG A 698 -19.15 -27.15 -11.53
N ARG A 699 -19.00 -26.03 -10.82
CA ARG A 699 -19.38 -24.70 -11.33
C ARG A 699 -18.51 -24.25 -12.51
N HIS A 700 -17.26 -24.71 -12.56
CA HIS A 700 -16.29 -24.38 -13.60
C HIS A 700 -16.11 -25.48 -14.64
N ALA A 701 -16.33 -26.74 -14.25
CA ALA A 701 -16.23 -27.93 -15.08
C ALA A 701 -17.39 -28.90 -14.79
N PRO A 702 -18.58 -28.70 -15.38
CA PRO A 702 -19.79 -29.49 -15.06
C PRO A 702 -19.63 -31.00 -15.28
N ASN A 703 -18.81 -31.39 -16.24
CA ASN A 703 -18.59 -32.78 -16.65
C ASN A 703 -17.31 -33.39 -16.04
N LEU A 704 -16.81 -32.86 -14.92
CA LEU A 704 -15.61 -33.41 -14.29
C LEU A 704 -15.85 -34.85 -13.78
N CYS A 705 -14.81 -35.68 -13.90
CA CYS A 705 -14.77 -37.02 -13.32
C CYS A 705 -14.03 -36.99 -11.98
N VAL A 706 -14.66 -37.45 -10.90
CA VAL A 706 -14.07 -37.47 -9.56
C VAL A 706 -13.43 -38.82 -9.27
N TRP A 707 -12.27 -38.80 -8.61
CA TRP A 707 -11.55 -39.98 -8.15
C TRP A 707 -11.11 -39.79 -6.71
N HIS A 708 -11.33 -40.81 -5.89
CA HIS A 708 -10.97 -40.82 -4.48
C HIS A 708 -9.70 -41.64 -4.30
N VAL A 709 -8.71 -41.09 -3.59
CA VAL A 709 -7.43 -41.76 -3.34
C VAL A 709 -7.12 -41.68 -1.84
N PRO A 710 -6.66 -42.78 -1.20
CA PRO A 710 -6.27 -42.74 0.20
C PRO A 710 -5.07 -41.81 0.44
N GLY A 711 -4.96 -41.32 1.68
CA GLY A 711 -3.88 -40.41 2.09
C GLY A 711 -4.39 -38.99 2.25
N ASN A 712 -3.46 -38.03 2.36
CA ASN A 712 -3.80 -36.62 2.55
C ASN A 712 -3.18 -35.76 1.45
N HIS A 713 -3.42 -34.45 1.56
CA HIS A 713 -2.92 -33.43 0.64
C HIS A 713 -1.43 -33.56 0.29
N PHE A 714 -0.60 -34.01 1.23
CA PHE A 714 0.86 -34.08 1.09
C PHE A 714 1.38 -35.50 0.78
N THR A 715 0.59 -36.54 1.05
CA THR A 715 1.01 -37.94 0.82
C THR A 715 0.45 -38.55 -0.45
N VAL A 716 -0.54 -37.92 -1.11
CA VAL A 716 -1.17 -38.43 -2.35
C VAL A 716 -0.17 -38.67 -3.50
N LEU A 717 0.91 -37.87 -3.58
CA LEU A 717 1.99 -38.03 -4.57
C LEU A 717 3.17 -38.88 -4.05
N LYS A 718 3.05 -39.52 -2.89
CA LYS A 718 4.06 -40.38 -2.28
C LYS A 718 3.59 -41.84 -2.26
N ALA A 719 4.53 -42.77 -2.15
CA ALA A 719 4.20 -44.17 -1.95
C ALA A 719 3.50 -44.40 -0.60
N PRO A 720 2.50 -45.30 -0.51
CA PRO A 720 2.01 -46.15 -1.61
C PRO A 720 0.96 -45.47 -2.52
N HIS A 721 0.34 -44.37 -2.09
CA HIS A 721 -0.83 -43.76 -2.75
C HIS A 721 -0.60 -43.32 -4.20
N VAL A 722 0.62 -42.85 -4.53
CA VAL A 722 0.98 -42.47 -5.90
C VAL A 722 0.87 -43.63 -6.89
N GLN A 723 0.97 -44.87 -6.41
CA GLN A 723 0.84 -46.06 -7.25
C GLN A 723 -0.61 -46.27 -7.71
N GLU A 724 -1.56 -46.11 -6.80
CA GLU A 724 -2.99 -46.16 -7.10
C GLU A 724 -3.36 -45.05 -8.09
N LEU A 725 -2.85 -43.84 -7.85
CA LEU A 725 -3.04 -42.70 -8.74
C LEU A 725 -2.49 -42.97 -10.16
N ALA A 726 -1.29 -43.52 -10.28
CA ALA A 726 -0.65 -43.80 -11.57
C ALA A 726 -1.37 -44.91 -12.35
N VAL A 727 -1.79 -45.98 -11.66
CA VAL A 727 -2.60 -47.05 -12.26
C VAL A 727 -3.89 -46.49 -12.82
N TRP A 728 -4.63 -45.77 -11.97
CA TRP A 728 -5.87 -45.11 -12.38
C TRP A 728 -5.67 -44.19 -13.59
N TRP A 729 -4.65 -43.34 -13.55
CA TRP A 729 -4.42 -42.36 -14.60
C TRP A 729 -4.18 -43.07 -15.95
N ARG A 730 -3.40 -44.17 -15.99
CA ARG A 730 -3.16 -44.96 -17.21
C ARG A 730 -4.41 -45.65 -17.74
N THR A 731 -5.17 -46.35 -16.88
CA THR A 731 -6.36 -47.10 -17.32
C THR A 731 -7.38 -46.19 -17.98
N ALA A 732 -7.46 -44.96 -17.51
CA ALA A 732 -8.40 -43.98 -18.02
C ALA A 732 -8.09 -43.45 -19.44
N PHE A 733 -6.91 -43.74 -20.00
CA PHE A 733 -6.51 -43.39 -21.37
C PHE A 733 -6.31 -44.62 -22.27
N GLU A 734 -6.05 -45.80 -21.71
CA GLU A 734 -5.85 -47.04 -22.47
C GLU A 734 -7.17 -47.75 -22.84
N GLY A 735 -8.32 -47.27 -22.37
CA GLY A 735 -9.64 -47.82 -22.72
C GLY A 735 -9.91 -49.23 -22.16
N ARG A 736 -9.11 -49.67 -21.18
CA ARG A 736 -9.24 -50.97 -20.51
C ARG A 736 -10.12 -50.85 -19.27
N SER A 737 -11.04 -51.80 -19.09
CA SER A 737 -11.94 -51.83 -17.94
C SER A 737 -11.18 -52.15 -16.65
N GLU A 738 -11.66 -51.64 -15.50
CA GLU A 738 -11.05 -51.85 -14.16
C GLU A 738 -10.81 -53.33 -13.82
N GLN A 739 -11.57 -54.25 -14.43
CA GLN A 739 -11.43 -55.70 -14.24
C GLN A 739 -10.23 -56.33 -14.95
N GLU A 740 -9.67 -55.71 -15.99
CA GLU A 740 -8.51 -56.25 -16.71
C GLU A 740 -7.20 -55.99 -15.95
N VAL A 741 -7.12 -54.90 -15.18
CA VAL A 741 -5.93 -54.52 -14.41
C VAL A 741 -5.85 -55.23 -13.05
N ALA A 742 -6.99 -55.55 -12.45
CA ALA A 742 -7.04 -56.37 -11.24
C ALA A 742 -6.47 -57.79 -11.45
N ASN A 743 -6.50 -58.30 -12.69
CA ASN A 743 -5.94 -59.60 -13.05
C ASN A 743 -4.44 -59.58 -13.40
N GLU A 744 -3.83 -58.41 -13.61
CA GLU A 744 -2.37 -58.27 -13.84
C GLU A 744 -1.60 -57.89 -12.56
N SER A 745 -2.32 -57.54 -11.49
CA SER A 745 -1.74 -57.17 -10.17
C SER A 745 -1.75 -58.33 -9.15
N MET A 746 -2.16 -59.54 -9.56
CA MET A 746 -1.94 -60.82 -8.86
C MET A 746 -0.81 -61.59 -9.54
#